data_AF-D2VMT8-F1
#
_entry.id   AF-D2VMT8-F1
#
_cell.length_a   1.000
_cell.length_b   1.000
_cell.length_c   1.000
_cell.angle_alpha   90.00
_cell.angle_beta   90.00
_cell.angle_gamma   90.00
#
_symmetry.space_group_name_H-M   'P 1'
#
loop_
_entity.id
_entity.type
_entity.pdbx_description
1 polymer ?
#
loop_
_entity_poly.entity_id
_entity_poly.type
_entity_poly.pdbx_seq_one_letter_code
_entity_poly.pdbx_strand_id
1 'polypeptide(L)'
;MMRSSLQQSVQKISSFSKLMGRNNISACSYGINNIPFEKKVMDAKTALTSFIKGGNRVFVQTGCNVPKHLIKSLDTLIDEKEKTFADNKKRIEFVGLHINYYPGEQPPHMSGKNREYFHTNAIFNGASERAGMKDRSGEELPLVDYLPIFLSEAPILFKSGKFPLDVALIQVSPPDSHGYCSLGVSVDISLSGVQSAKYVIAQINKNVPRTHGDGFIHISQIDAFVKHDEPLSEIPCNIHELDEVDRKIGENVAQLIPDRACLQLGVGSLPNAVCAALTNHKDIGIHTELMSDGVLELFKKGVVTNKYKGVHPNEILCTFVMGSRNIYDFVDDNPQVIFRGADFVNDINNIKQNKNMIAVNSAIEIDFTGQVCADSIGTRMYSGVGGQMDFMVGSAKSEGGKPIMAIPSLTSNGESKIVNTLKEGAGVVTTRAHVHYVCTEYGIAELYGKNVVQRAKALISIAHPMHRERLTFEAKKRFEIQQISSSEENITTDEEEKSLEELEQQLAQFNEQLQQCILLSEQEPESTEYSSLIEDLQNAINLTTELINIKLSEQQQTHSNTIVESAVPLYQEGDYCYGLYEGLWYVAVVTKIIDNTKKLAESSIKKPSFEYLVRYVGYGNSEFISKERYTIKDYSHPPTEYLQSGSKCLAVNANDPDGLYEDAVVDKLTEKETVWVTFKERGIMQEVPLRLIRLASDHFYDPKFKPKKFKKPETTSNTTTVASTAAATAITQEKKEQAEIIAKKKKKQEKRQAKQKEEEKNINERKQSWQSFKNKNSGNYKNTGKTLQSSEKTFTPAQKKTKHSHPTSSQQ
;
A
#
# COMPACT_ATOMS: atom_id res chain seq x y z
N MET A 1 -13.11 -54.17 47.92
CA MET A 1 -12.09 -53.59 47.01
C MET A 1 -12.64 -53.08 45.67
N MET A 2 -13.79 -53.56 45.14
CA MET A 2 -14.36 -53.03 43.88
C MET A 2 -15.16 -51.70 44.02
N ARG A 3 -15.55 -51.28 45.23
CA ARG A 3 -16.26 -49.99 45.41
C ARG A 3 -15.33 -48.76 45.46
N SER A 4 -14.07 -48.94 45.86
CA SER A 4 -13.09 -47.85 45.96
C SER A 4 -12.44 -47.49 44.62
N SER A 5 -12.30 -48.44 43.69
CA SER A 5 -11.76 -48.15 42.34
C SER A 5 -12.75 -47.41 41.44
N LEU A 6 -14.06 -47.63 41.64
CA LEU A 6 -15.12 -46.90 40.96
C LEU A 6 -15.21 -45.43 41.42
N GLN A 7 -15.04 -45.15 42.72
CA GLN A 7 -15.01 -43.77 43.23
C GLN A 7 -13.80 -42.96 42.76
N GLN A 8 -12.61 -43.58 42.66
CA GLN A 8 -11.42 -42.92 42.10
C GLN A 8 -11.53 -42.69 40.58
N SER A 9 -12.22 -43.55 39.86
CA SER A 9 -12.47 -43.39 38.42
C SER A 9 -13.49 -42.29 38.13
N VAL A 10 -14.54 -42.17 38.96
CA VAL A 10 -15.56 -41.10 38.86
C VAL A 10 -14.99 -39.72 39.25
N GLN A 11 -14.06 -39.64 40.20
CA GLN A 11 -13.35 -38.39 40.51
C GLN A 11 -12.34 -37.96 39.44
N LYS A 12 -11.70 -38.91 38.74
CA LYS A 12 -10.86 -38.60 37.56
C LYS A 12 -11.68 -38.12 36.36
N ILE A 13 -12.89 -38.65 36.17
CA ILE A 13 -13.80 -38.19 35.10
C ILE A 13 -14.40 -36.80 35.41
N SER A 14 -14.72 -36.49 36.67
CA SER A 14 -15.24 -35.16 37.03
C SER A 14 -14.18 -34.06 36.96
N SER A 15 -12.91 -34.38 37.26
CA SER A 15 -11.78 -33.46 37.07
C SER A 15 -11.40 -33.28 35.59
N PHE A 16 -11.62 -34.29 34.74
CA PHE A 16 -11.48 -34.15 33.28
C PHE A 16 -12.61 -33.29 32.67
N SER A 17 -13.85 -33.40 33.15
CA SER A 17 -14.97 -32.55 32.69
C SER A 17 -14.83 -31.08 33.06
N LYS A 18 -14.10 -30.75 34.13
CA LYS A 18 -13.78 -29.37 34.52
C LYS A 18 -12.65 -28.74 33.71
N LEU A 19 -11.86 -29.56 32.99
CA LEU A 19 -10.77 -29.11 32.14
C LEU A 19 -11.22 -28.86 30.69
N MET A 20 -12.39 -29.37 30.31
CA MET A 20 -12.99 -29.17 29.00
C MET A 20 -13.93 -27.96 29.11
N GLY A 21 -13.70 -26.90 28.33
CA GLY A 21 -14.71 -25.85 28.09
C GLY A 21 -16.00 -26.44 27.51
N ARG A 22 -16.95 -25.61 27.04
CA ARG A 22 -18.28 -26.03 26.51
C ARG A 22 -18.25 -27.01 25.30
N ASN A 23 -17.11 -27.64 24.99
CA ASN A 23 -16.76 -28.36 23.76
C ASN A 23 -17.08 -29.86 23.69
N ASN A 24 -17.93 -30.41 24.56
CA ASN A 24 -18.40 -31.79 24.38
C ASN A 24 -19.87 -31.93 24.76
N ILE A 25 -20.76 -31.52 23.84
CA ILE A 25 -22.13 -32.03 23.82
C ILE A 25 -22.47 -32.34 22.36
N SER A 26 -22.25 -33.61 21.98
CA SER A 26 -23.02 -34.21 20.89
C SER A 26 -24.51 -34.08 21.24
N ALA A 27 -25.34 -33.85 20.23
CA ALA A 27 -26.79 -33.77 20.29
C ALA A 27 -27.43 -34.63 21.42
N CYS A 28 -28.39 -34.05 22.13
CA CYS A 28 -29.19 -34.64 23.23
C CYS A 28 -28.56 -34.67 24.63
N SER A 29 -28.24 -33.51 25.21
CA SER A 29 -28.49 -33.25 26.65
C SER A 29 -28.34 -31.76 26.95
N TYR A 30 -29.40 -31.02 26.67
CA TYR A 30 -29.55 -29.62 27.05
C TYR A 30 -29.59 -29.49 28.58
N GLY A 31 -28.45 -29.24 29.21
CA GLY A 31 -28.39 -28.60 30.53
C GLY A 31 -28.75 -27.13 30.39
N ILE A 32 -30.01 -26.83 30.05
CA ILE A 32 -30.52 -25.46 29.96
C ILE A 32 -30.55 -24.90 31.37
N ASN A 33 -29.78 -23.83 31.63
CA ASN A 33 -30.15 -22.89 32.67
C ASN A 33 -31.53 -22.34 32.31
N ASN A 34 -32.59 -22.92 32.88
CA ASN A 34 -34.01 -22.63 32.66
C ASN A 34 -34.45 -21.24 33.15
N ILE A 35 -33.53 -20.27 33.19
CA ILE A 35 -33.86 -18.88 33.51
C ILE A 35 -34.59 -18.30 32.29
N PRO A 36 -35.86 -17.89 32.42
CA PRO A 36 -36.62 -17.26 31.34
C PRO A 36 -35.86 -16.07 30.77
N PHE A 37 -36.00 -15.83 29.46
CA PHE A 37 -35.31 -14.74 28.76
C PHE A 37 -35.51 -13.39 29.45
N GLU A 38 -36.73 -13.11 29.90
CA GLU A 38 -37.11 -11.86 30.56
C GLU A 38 -36.34 -11.62 31.85
N LYS A 39 -35.94 -12.70 32.56
CA LYS A 39 -35.13 -12.60 33.78
C LYS A 39 -33.64 -12.40 33.51
N LYS A 40 -33.19 -12.64 32.27
CA LYS A 40 -31.82 -12.37 31.83
C LYS A 40 -31.67 -10.96 31.25
N VAL A 41 -32.77 -10.30 30.89
CA VAL A 41 -32.77 -8.91 30.43
C VAL A 41 -32.64 -7.98 31.63
N MET A 42 -31.60 -7.15 31.64
CA MET A 42 -31.29 -6.21 32.71
C MET A 42 -30.58 -4.96 32.18
N ASP A 43 -30.39 -3.95 33.03
CA ASP A 43 -29.59 -2.78 32.67
C ASP A 43 -28.08 -3.10 32.64
N ALA A 44 -27.31 -2.24 31.96
CA ALA A 44 -25.88 -2.43 31.78
C ALA A 44 -25.11 -2.49 33.11
N LYS A 45 -25.49 -1.69 34.10
CA LYS A 45 -24.84 -1.67 35.41
C LYS A 45 -25.00 -3.01 36.11
N THR A 46 -26.24 -3.52 36.18
CA THR A 46 -26.53 -4.81 36.79
C THR A 46 -25.79 -5.95 36.08
N ALA A 47 -25.80 -5.98 34.74
CA ALA A 47 -25.09 -7.01 33.98
C ALA A 47 -23.57 -6.97 34.24
N LEU A 48 -22.94 -5.82 34.08
CA LEU A 48 -21.49 -5.68 34.19
C LEU A 48 -20.99 -5.98 35.60
N THR A 49 -21.66 -5.46 36.63
CA THR A 49 -21.25 -5.65 38.04
C THR A 49 -21.50 -7.07 38.56
N SER A 50 -22.45 -7.80 37.97
CA SER A 50 -22.75 -9.18 38.35
C SER A 50 -21.68 -10.17 37.85
N PHE A 51 -21.16 -9.94 36.65
CA PHE A 51 -20.33 -10.92 35.95
C PHE A 51 -18.87 -10.50 35.76
N ILE A 52 -18.54 -9.20 35.76
CA ILE A 52 -17.18 -8.69 35.59
C ILE A 52 -16.61 -8.22 36.93
N LYS A 53 -15.35 -8.59 37.19
CA LYS A 53 -14.57 -8.19 38.35
C LYS A 53 -13.14 -7.85 37.91
N GLY A 54 -12.44 -7.06 38.73
CA GLY A 54 -11.02 -6.80 38.51
C GLY A 54 -10.20 -8.10 38.39
N GLY A 55 -9.32 -8.15 37.40
CA GLY A 55 -8.50 -9.33 37.09
C GLY A 55 -9.16 -10.34 36.15
N ASN A 56 -10.40 -10.10 35.69
CA ASN A 56 -11.00 -10.95 34.67
C ASN A 56 -10.37 -10.75 33.31
N ARG A 57 -10.28 -11.86 32.56
CA ARG A 57 -10.05 -11.82 31.12
C ARG A 57 -11.38 -11.80 30.37
N VAL A 58 -11.60 -10.72 29.64
CA VAL A 58 -12.85 -10.42 28.94
C VAL A 58 -12.62 -10.46 27.45
N PHE A 59 -13.24 -11.41 26.76
CA PHE A 59 -13.32 -11.39 25.31
C PHE A 59 -14.27 -10.27 24.86
N VAL A 60 -13.85 -9.50 23.86
CA VAL A 60 -14.67 -8.44 23.26
C VAL A 60 -14.91 -8.77 21.79
N GLN A 61 -16.17 -8.83 21.38
CA GLN A 61 -16.53 -9.08 19.99
C GLN A 61 -15.91 -8.03 19.06
N THR A 62 -15.46 -8.48 17.89
CA THR A 62 -14.45 -7.76 17.13
C THR A 62 -15.01 -6.97 15.95
N GLY A 63 -14.16 -6.11 15.37
CA GLY A 63 -14.45 -5.42 14.13
C GLY A 63 -15.56 -4.39 14.23
N CYS A 64 -16.55 -4.46 13.34
CA CYS A 64 -17.64 -3.50 13.29
C CYS A 64 -18.83 -3.84 14.20
N ASN A 65 -18.82 -5.03 14.81
CA ASN A 65 -19.88 -5.52 15.70
C ASN A 65 -19.55 -5.35 17.20
N VAL A 66 -18.59 -4.51 17.55
CA VAL A 66 -18.18 -4.26 18.94
C VAL A 66 -19.36 -3.77 19.81
N PRO A 67 -19.60 -4.32 21.01
CA PRO A 67 -20.65 -3.86 21.92
C PRO A 67 -20.25 -2.55 22.64
N LYS A 68 -20.29 -1.43 21.89
CA LYS A 68 -19.74 -0.15 22.35
C LYS A 68 -20.45 0.36 23.60
N HIS A 69 -21.78 0.20 23.70
CA HIS A 69 -22.53 0.60 24.88
C HIS A 69 -22.05 -0.12 26.14
N LEU A 70 -21.83 -1.44 26.09
CA LEU A 70 -21.31 -2.19 27.24
C LEU A 70 -19.92 -1.71 27.67
N ILE A 71 -19.04 -1.43 26.71
CA ILE A 71 -17.68 -0.92 27.00
C ILE A 71 -17.75 0.49 27.62
N LYS A 72 -18.58 1.39 27.06
CA LYS A 72 -18.78 2.76 27.58
C LYS A 72 -19.40 2.74 28.99
N SER A 73 -20.36 1.85 29.23
CA SER A 73 -20.96 1.67 30.55
C SER A 73 -19.95 1.14 31.56
N LEU A 74 -19.07 0.21 31.18
CA LEU A 74 -18.03 -0.28 32.08
C LEU A 74 -17.06 0.83 32.51
N ASP A 75 -16.61 1.67 31.57
CA ASP A 75 -15.77 2.84 31.90
C ASP A 75 -16.49 3.82 32.85
N THR A 76 -17.77 4.09 32.58
CA THR A 76 -18.59 4.97 33.43
C THR A 76 -18.68 4.45 34.86
N LEU A 77 -18.88 3.14 35.05
CA LEU A 77 -18.95 2.54 36.40
C LEU A 77 -17.62 2.62 37.15
N ILE A 78 -16.50 2.59 36.44
CA ILE A 78 -15.17 2.77 37.03
C ILE A 78 -15.00 4.22 37.48
N ASP A 79 -15.41 5.21 36.68
CA ASP A 79 -15.39 6.62 37.07
C ASP A 79 -16.25 6.90 38.31
N GLU A 80 -17.42 6.29 38.36
CA GLU A 80 -18.36 6.39 39.49
C GLU A 80 -17.88 5.63 40.73
N LYS A 81 -16.73 4.94 40.65
CA LYS A 81 -16.15 4.11 41.72
C LYS A 81 -17.14 3.07 42.23
N GLU A 82 -17.87 2.45 41.31
CA GLU A 82 -18.78 1.36 41.63
C GLU A 82 -18.04 0.29 42.43
N LYS A 83 -18.66 -0.15 43.53
CA LYS A 83 -17.99 -0.90 44.61
C LYS A 83 -17.22 -2.13 44.10
N THR A 84 -17.81 -2.85 43.14
CA THR A 84 -17.21 -4.05 42.52
C THR A 84 -15.82 -3.78 41.91
N PHE A 85 -15.61 -2.59 41.35
CA PHE A 85 -14.34 -2.21 40.72
C PHE A 85 -13.45 -1.42 41.68
N ALA A 86 -14.02 -0.58 42.55
CA ALA A 86 -13.26 0.19 43.53
C ALA A 86 -12.53 -0.69 44.56
N ASP A 87 -13.15 -1.78 45.01
CA ASP A 87 -12.61 -2.70 46.01
C ASP A 87 -11.53 -3.65 45.43
N ASN A 88 -11.49 -3.84 44.11
CA ASN A 88 -10.55 -4.75 43.43
C ASN A 88 -9.95 -4.11 42.17
N LYS A 89 -8.83 -3.41 42.36
CA LYS A 89 -8.11 -2.66 41.31
C LYS A 89 -7.23 -3.52 40.40
N LYS A 90 -7.46 -4.83 40.29
CA LYS A 90 -6.76 -5.64 39.30
C LYS A 90 -7.28 -5.29 37.90
N ARG A 91 -6.36 -5.10 36.94
CA ARG A 91 -6.73 -4.78 35.56
C ARG A 91 -7.63 -5.85 34.96
N ILE A 92 -8.70 -5.41 34.32
CA ILE A 92 -9.54 -6.21 33.42
C ILE A 92 -8.76 -6.34 32.12
N GLU A 93 -8.48 -7.57 31.71
CA GLU A 93 -7.74 -7.88 30.48
C GLU A 93 -8.74 -8.06 29.32
N PHE A 94 -8.81 -7.10 28.42
CA PHE A 94 -9.58 -7.23 27.18
C PHE A 94 -8.80 -8.01 26.14
N VAL A 95 -9.47 -8.93 25.44
CA VAL A 95 -8.89 -9.74 24.36
C VAL A 95 -9.82 -9.77 23.17
N GLY A 96 -9.27 -9.57 21.99
CA GLY A 96 -9.99 -9.61 20.72
C GLY A 96 -9.07 -9.29 19.55
N LEU A 97 -9.67 -9.21 18.35
CA LEU A 97 -9.05 -8.57 17.20
C LEU A 97 -9.22 -7.05 17.33
N HIS A 98 -8.95 -6.32 16.25
CA HIS A 98 -9.15 -4.88 16.23
C HIS A 98 -10.61 -4.52 16.50
N ILE A 99 -10.81 -3.45 17.26
CA ILE A 99 -12.14 -2.88 17.51
C ILE A 99 -12.34 -1.64 16.65
N ASN A 100 -13.44 -1.59 15.90
CA ASN A 100 -13.78 -0.43 15.09
C ASN A 100 -14.86 0.40 15.79
N TYR A 101 -14.53 1.65 16.10
CA TYR A 101 -15.46 2.64 16.66
C TYR A 101 -15.98 3.58 15.56
N TYR A 102 -16.97 4.41 15.90
CA TYR A 102 -17.45 5.43 14.96
C TYR A 102 -16.31 6.40 14.59
N PRO A 103 -16.34 6.97 13.38
CA PRO A 103 -15.34 7.95 12.97
C PRO A 103 -15.14 9.06 14.01
N GLY A 104 -13.90 9.26 14.45
CA GLY A 104 -13.53 10.28 15.44
C GLY A 104 -13.69 9.86 16.91
N GLU A 105 -14.26 8.69 17.20
CA GLU A 105 -14.32 8.16 18.57
C GLU A 105 -13.11 7.29 18.91
N GLN A 106 -12.79 7.22 20.22
CA GLN A 106 -11.83 6.27 20.77
C GLN A 106 -12.51 5.37 21.81
N PRO A 107 -12.15 4.07 21.88
CA PRO A 107 -12.57 3.21 22.95
C PRO A 107 -12.09 3.75 24.31
N PRO A 108 -12.96 3.89 25.32
CA PRO A 108 -12.58 4.48 26.60
C PRO A 108 -11.39 3.78 27.28
N HIS A 109 -11.34 2.45 27.22
CA HIS A 109 -10.25 1.63 27.77
C HIS A 109 -8.90 1.80 27.06
N MET A 110 -8.87 2.47 25.89
CA MET A 110 -7.66 2.79 25.12
C MET A 110 -7.25 4.26 25.25
N SER A 111 -8.07 5.09 25.92
CA SER A 111 -7.83 6.54 26.04
C SER A 111 -6.71 6.90 27.03
N GLY A 112 -6.26 5.94 27.84
CA GLY A 112 -5.31 6.15 28.94
C GLY A 112 -5.95 6.63 30.24
N LYS A 113 -7.21 7.07 30.18
CA LYS A 113 -8.07 7.23 31.36
C LYS A 113 -8.34 5.85 31.96
N ASN A 114 -8.35 5.74 33.30
CA ASN A 114 -8.59 4.49 34.03
C ASN A 114 -7.61 3.35 33.69
N ARG A 115 -6.36 3.69 33.35
CA ARG A 115 -5.30 2.74 32.96
C ARG A 115 -5.02 1.67 34.01
N GLU A 116 -5.21 1.98 35.28
CA GLU A 116 -5.04 1.04 36.38
C GLU A 116 -6.14 -0.05 36.41
N TYR A 117 -7.23 0.13 35.65
CA TYR A 117 -8.33 -0.82 35.53
C TYR A 117 -8.33 -1.59 34.21
N PHE A 118 -7.67 -1.09 33.17
CA PHE A 118 -7.72 -1.70 31.83
C PHE A 118 -6.37 -2.13 31.31
N HIS A 119 -6.36 -3.29 30.68
CA HIS A 119 -5.28 -3.77 29.85
C HIS A 119 -5.87 -4.48 28.65
N THR A 120 -5.33 -4.27 27.46
CA THR A 120 -5.75 -5.00 26.27
C THR A 120 -4.62 -5.87 25.76
N ASN A 121 -4.91 -7.14 25.56
CA ASN A 121 -4.05 -8.09 24.90
C ASN A 121 -4.62 -8.35 23.50
N ALA A 122 -4.15 -7.57 22.54
CA ALA A 122 -4.70 -7.51 21.19
C ALA A 122 -4.10 -8.62 20.30
N ILE A 123 -4.96 -9.40 19.65
CA ILE A 123 -4.55 -10.38 18.63
C ILE A 123 -4.30 -9.70 17.28
N PHE A 124 -4.96 -8.56 17.04
CA PHE A 124 -4.78 -7.75 15.84
C PHE A 124 -4.97 -6.27 16.17
N ASN A 125 -4.11 -5.40 15.65
CA ASN A 125 -4.09 -3.99 16.03
C ASN A 125 -4.73 -3.07 14.98
N GLY A 126 -5.77 -2.33 15.40
CA GLY A 126 -6.34 -1.21 14.67
C GLY A 126 -5.74 0.13 15.09
N ALA A 127 -6.40 1.23 14.70
CA ALA A 127 -5.93 2.58 15.03
C ALA A 127 -5.92 2.84 16.54
N SER A 128 -6.92 2.33 17.27
CA SER A 128 -7.06 2.51 18.71
C SER A 128 -6.04 1.71 19.51
N GLU A 129 -5.81 0.45 19.15
CA GLU A 129 -4.77 -0.39 19.76
C GLU A 129 -3.39 0.23 19.56
N ARG A 130 -3.08 0.68 18.34
CA ARG A 130 -1.84 1.41 18.06
C ARG A 130 -1.69 2.67 18.90
N ALA A 131 -2.78 3.40 19.16
CA ALA A 131 -2.74 4.57 20.02
C ALA A 131 -2.39 4.18 21.47
N GLY A 132 -3.03 3.13 22.00
CA GLY A 132 -2.73 2.59 23.33
C GLY A 132 -1.34 1.98 23.47
N MET A 133 -0.70 1.55 22.38
CA MET A 133 0.70 1.05 22.40
C MET A 133 1.77 2.14 22.46
N LYS A 134 1.49 3.37 22.02
CA LYS A 134 2.48 4.47 21.93
C LYS A 134 2.96 4.97 23.29
N ASP A 135 2.22 4.62 24.33
CA ASP A 135 2.38 5.08 25.70
C ASP A 135 3.45 4.29 26.47
N ARG A 136 4.64 4.21 25.88
CA ARG A 136 5.82 3.52 26.44
C ARG A 136 6.93 4.49 26.84
N SER A 137 6.63 5.79 26.91
CA SER A 137 7.61 6.85 27.17
C SER A 137 7.94 7.08 28.66
N GLY A 138 7.51 6.21 29.58
CA GLY A 138 7.74 6.39 31.02
C GLY A 138 7.43 5.15 31.89
N GLU A 139 7.49 5.34 33.22
CA GLU A 139 7.25 4.35 34.30
C GLU A 139 5.80 3.81 34.37
N GLU A 140 4.95 4.14 33.39
CA GLU A 140 3.53 3.80 33.41
C GLU A 140 3.26 2.41 32.80
N LEU A 141 2.20 1.73 33.28
CA LEU A 141 1.85 0.38 32.83
C LEU A 141 1.38 0.37 31.36
N PRO A 142 1.78 -0.62 30.53
CA PRO A 142 1.34 -0.67 29.14
C PRO A 142 -0.17 -0.92 29.06
N LEU A 143 -0.88 -0.06 28.31
CA LEU A 143 -2.31 -0.21 28.04
C LEU A 143 -2.58 -1.39 27.10
N VAL A 144 -1.73 -1.57 26.09
CA VAL A 144 -1.92 -2.57 25.04
C VAL A 144 -0.65 -3.39 24.84
N ASP A 145 -0.82 -4.71 24.89
CA ASP A 145 0.16 -5.69 24.43
C ASP A 145 -0.36 -6.42 23.18
N TYR A 146 0.57 -6.95 22.39
CA TYR A 146 0.28 -7.68 21.16
C TYR A 146 0.51 -9.19 21.36
N LEU A 147 -0.50 -9.99 21.04
CA LEU A 147 -0.45 -11.45 21.04
C LEU A 147 -0.30 -11.95 19.59
N PRO A 148 0.91 -12.34 19.15
CA PRO A 148 1.10 -12.86 17.80
C PRO A 148 0.54 -14.28 17.69
N ILE A 149 -0.52 -14.45 16.91
CA ILE A 149 -1.16 -15.74 16.62
C ILE A 149 -1.87 -15.69 15.27
N PHE A 150 -1.90 -16.80 14.55
CA PHE A 150 -2.70 -16.90 13.32
C PHE A 150 -4.19 -16.82 13.65
N LEU A 151 -4.97 -16.22 12.75
CA LEU A 151 -6.40 -16.07 12.98
C LEU A 151 -7.11 -17.43 13.09
N SER A 152 -6.67 -18.42 12.31
CA SER A 152 -7.11 -19.82 12.38
C SER A 152 -6.83 -20.50 13.74
N GLU A 153 -5.77 -20.09 14.43
CA GLU A 153 -5.30 -20.69 15.70
C GLU A 153 -5.92 -20.05 16.94
N ALA A 154 -6.38 -18.79 16.85
CA ALA A 154 -7.01 -18.10 17.98
C ALA A 154 -8.24 -18.87 18.55
N PRO A 155 -9.16 -19.42 17.73
CA PRO A 155 -10.23 -20.28 18.23
C PRO A 155 -9.72 -21.53 18.93
N ILE A 156 -8.66 -22.16 18.42
CA ILE A 156 -8.05 -23.36 19.02
C ILE A 156 -7.46 -23.02 20.38
N LEU A 157 -6.77 -21.88 20.49
CA LEU A 157 -6.22 -21.37 21.75
C LEU A 157 -7.32 -21.22 22.82
N PHE A 158 -8.44 -20.60 22.47
CA PHE A 158 -9.58 -20.42 23.39
C PHE A 158 -10.24 -21.75 23.75
N LYS A 159 -10.49 -22.62 22.76
CA LYS A 159 -11.14 -23.93 22.94
C LYS A 159 -10.30 -24.90 23.77
N SER A 160 -8.98 -24.77 23.72
CA SER A 160 -8.03 -25.61 24.49
C SER A 160 -8.00 -25.31 25.99
N GLY A 161 -8.56 -24.18 26.43
CA GLY A 161 -8.49 -23.73 27.82
C GLY A 161 -7.11 -23.22 28.27
N LYS A 162 -6.08 -23.25 27.40
CA LYS A 162 -4.75 -22.67 27.69
C LYS A 162 -4.80 -21.15 27.86
N PHE A 163 -5.81 -20.53 27.26
CA PHE A 163 -6.09 -19.11 27.37
C PHE A 163 -7.53 -18.92 27.88
N PRO A 164 -7.76 -19.11 29.19
CA PRO A 164 -9.11 -19.12 29.75
C PRO A 164 -9.73 -17.74 29.67
N LEU A 165 -11.00 -17.69 29.27
CA LEU A 165 -11.82 -16.48 29.18
C LEU A 165 -12.85 -16.49 30.32
N ASP A 166 -12.96 -15.40 31.08
CA ASP A 166 -13.93 -15.30 32.16
C ASP A 166 -15.28 -14.81 31.64
N VAL A 167 -15.27 -13.77 30.81
CA VAL A 167 -16.50 -13.14 30.30
C VAL A 167 -16.34 -12.88 28.79
N ALA A 168 -17.41 -13.04 28.03
CA ALA A 168 -17.51 -12.54 26.66
C ALA A 168 -18.52 -11.40 26.60
N LEU A 169 -18.08 -10.24 26.10
CA LEU A 169 -18.92 -9.11 25.73
C LEU A 169 -19.20 -9.19 24.24
N ILE A 170 -20.47 -9.38 23.89
CA ILE A 170 -20.92 -9.50 22.50
C ILE A 170 -22.09 -8.57 22.22
N GLN A 171 -22.36 -8.34 20.95
CA GLN A 171 -23.53 -7.67 20.44
C GLN A 171 -24.23 -8.58 19.44
N VAL A 172 -25.55 -8.66 19.52
CA VAL A 172 -26.33 -9.63 18.76
C VAL A 172 -27.62 -9.02 18.21
N SER A 173 -28.16 -9.65 17.17
CA SER A 173 -29.52 -9.37 16.71
C SER A 173 -30.55 -9.70 17.81
N PRO A 174 -31.78 -9.16 17.71
CA PRO A 174 -32.89 -9.67 18.50
C PRO A 174 -33.08 -11.18 18.31
N PRO A 175 -33.51 -11.93 19.36
CA PRO A 175 -33.82 -13.34 19.21
C PRO A 175 -35.02 -13.52 18.27
N ASP A 176 -34.96 -14.53 17.42
CA ASP A 176 -36.09 -14.94 16.57
C ASP A 176 -37.15 -15.73 17.37
N SER A 177 -38.19 -16.21 16.67
CA SER A 177 -39.28 -17.01 17.26
C SER A 177 -38.82 -18.31 17.89
N HIS A 178 -37.63 -18.78 17.57
CA HIS A 178 -37.03 -20.00 18.10
C HIS A 178 -35.98 -19.70 19.19
N GLY A 179 -35.83 -18.43 19.59
CA GLY A 179 -34.90 -18.02 20.64
C GLY A 179 -33.45 -17.93 20.17
N TYR A 180 -33.18 -17.82 18.87
CA TYR A 180 -31.83 -17.64 18.33
C TYR A 180 -31.55 -16.18 18.01
N CYS A 181 -30.47 -15.65 18.57
CA CYS A 181 -29.84 -14.42 18.11
C CYS A 181 -28.75 -14.75 17.07
N SER A 182 -28.31 -13.76 16.30
CA SER A 182 -27.12 -13.84 15.45
C SER A 182 -25.98 -12.95 15.98
N LEU A 183 -24.74 -13.43 15.87
CA LEU A 183 -23.51 -12.65 16.09
C LEU A 183 -23.32 -11.55 15.03
N GLY A 184 -24.09 -11.56 13.95
CA GLY A 184 -24.06 -10.55 12.91
C GLY A 184 -22.77 -10.58 12.09
N VAL A 185 -22.19 -9.40 11.86
CA VAL A 185 -21.13 -9.21 10.87
C VAL A 185 -19.75 -9.73 11.31
N SER A 186 -19.62 -10.22 12.54
CA SER A 186 -18.36 -10.67 13.14
C SER A 186 -18.53 -12.03 13.84
N VAL A 187 -18.35 -13.13 13.09
CA VAL A 187 -18.34 -14.50 13.64
C VAL A 187 -16.92 -14.90 14.03
N ASP A 188 -15.96 -14.69 13.12
CA ASP A 188 -14.51 -14.68 13.35
C ASP A 188 -14.02 -15.63 14.46
N ILE A 189 -13.31 -15.08 15.44
CA ILE A 189 -12.94 -15.76 16.69
C ILE A 189 -14.05 -15.60 17.75
N SER A 190 -15.05 -14.76 17.49
CA SER A 190 -16.15 -14.42 18.40
C SER A 190 -16.99 -15.61 18.80
N LEU A 191 -17.29 -16.51 17.86
CA LEU A 191 -18.00 -17.74 18.20
C LEU A 191 -17.23 -18.57 19.24
N SER A 192 -15.92 -18.75 19.05
CA SER A 192 -15.09 -19.47 20.01
C SER A 192 -14.90 -18.71 21.32
N GLY A 193 -14.88 -17.38 21.30
CA GLY A 193 -14.88 -16.55 22.49
C GLY A 193 -16.14 -16.78 23.35
N VAL A 194 -17.31 -16.83 22.72
CA VAL A 194 -18.59 -17.16 23.38
C VAL A 194 -18.63 -18.59 23.90
N GLN A 195 -18.12 -19.55 23.13
CA GLN A 195 -18.08 -20.96 23.51
C GLN A 195 -17.12 -21.22 24.68
N SER A 196 -16.02 -20.46 24.79
CA SER A 196 -15.00 -20.68 25.82
C SER A 196 -15.17 -19.82 27.08
N ALA A 197 -15.88 -18.69 27.02
CA ALA A 197 -16.10 -17.84 28.18
C ALA A 197 -17.00 -18.49 29.24
N LYS A 198 -16.72 -18.21 30.53
CA LYS A 198 -17.57 -18.69 31.64
C LYS A 198 -18.94 -18.01 31.63
N TYR A 199 -18.96 -16.70 31.39
CA TYR A 199 -20.17 -15.89 31.29
C TYR A 199 -20.25 -15.13 29.96
N VAL A 200 -21.45 -14.94 29.44
CA VAL A 200 -21.70 -14.19 28.20
C VAL A 200 -22.70 -13.06 28.47
N ILE A 201 -22.29 -11.83 28.20
CA ILE A 201 -23.14 -10.63 28.27
C ILE A 201 -23.38 -10.14 26.84
N ALA A 202 -24.63 -10.10 26.43
CA ALA A 202 -25.01 -9.71 25.07
C ALA A 202 -25.77 -8.38 25.05
N GLN A 203 -25.28 -7.44 24.24
CA GLN A 203 -26.03 -6.26 23.84
C GLN A 203 -27.00 -6.65 22.70
N ILE A 204 -28.31 -6.55 22.94
CA ILE A 204 -29.31 -6.73 21.88
C ILE A 204 -29.43 -5.40 21.13
N ASN A 205 -29.17 -5.43 19.83
CA ASN A 205 -29.24 -4.28 18.95
C ASN A 205 -29.96 -4.67 17.65
N LYS A 206 -31.07 -4.01 17.31
CA LYS A 206 -31.84 -4.29 16.09
C LYS A 206 -31.08 -4.01 14.79
N ASN A 207 -30.02 -3.21 14.83
CA ASN A 207 -29.24 -2.86 13.65
C ASN A 207 -28.19 -3.92 13.28
N VAL A 208 -28.02 -4.95 14.10
CA VAL A 208 -27.16 -6.11 13.85
C VAL A 208 -27.86 -7.03 12.84
N PRO A 209 -27.28 -7.26 11.64
CA PRO A 209 -27.83 -8.18 10.66
C PRO A 209 -27.95 -9.60 11.21
N ARG A 210 -29.00 -10.32 10.83
CA ARG A 210 -29.17 -11.76 11.10
C ARG A 210 -28.43 -12.57 10.04
N THR A 211 -27.10 -12.63 10.15
CA THR A 211 -26.25 -13.36 9.21
C THR A 211 -26.42 -14.88 9.35
N HIS A 212 -26.35 -15.59 8.21
CA HIS A 212 -26.44 -17.06 8.15
C HIS A 212 -25.09 -17.73 8.41
N GLY A 213 -25.10 -18.99 8.87
CA GLY A 213 -23.92 -19.80 9.16
C GLY A 213 -23.77 -20.15 10.64
N ASP A 214 -22.54 -20.18 11.15
CA ASP A 214 -22.22 -20.63 12.52
C ASP A 214 -22.56 -19.58 13.60
N GLY A 215 -22.93 -18.36 13.20
CA GLY A 215 -23.14 -17.21 14.09
C GLY A 215 -24.41 -17.24 14.95
N PHE A 216 -25.26 -18.27 14.82
CA PHE A 216 -26.49 -18.37 15.61
C PHE A 216 -26.22 -18.81 17.06
N ILE A 217 -26.70 -18.03 18.03
CA ILE A 217 -26.59 -18.31 19.46
C ILE A 217 -27.97 -18.30 20.10
N HIS A 218 -28.34 -19.42 20.71
CA HIS A 218 -29.61 -19.54 21.45
C HIS A 218 -29.55 -18.77 22.78
N ILE A 219 -30.66 -18.14 23.18
CA ILE A 219 -30.80 -17.39 24.44
C ILE A 219 -30.41 -18.16 25.72
N SER A 220 -30.40 -19.50 25.67
CA SER A 220 -29.94 -20.33 26.79
C SER A 220 -28.44 -20.25 27.03
N GLN A 221 -27.65 -19.86 26.02
CA GLN A 221 -26.18 -19.79 26.05
C GLN A 221 -25.65 -18.43 26.53
N ILE A 222 -26.55 -17.47 26.73
CA ILE A 222 -26.25 -16.10 27.17
C ILE A 222 -26.71 -15.93 28.62
N ASP A 223 -25.89 -15.30 29.44
CA ASP A 223 -26.11 -15.15 30.88
C ASP A 223 -26.84 -13.83 31.22
N ALA A 224 -26.55 -12.75 30.48
CA ALA A 224 -27.23 -11.47 30.62
C ALA A 224 -27.44 -10.78 29.27
N PHE A 225 -28.59 -10.10 29.14
CA PHE A 225 -28.93 -9.28 27.99
C PHE A 225 -29.11 -7.82 28.40
N VAL A 226 -28.55 -6.92 27.61
CA VAL A 226 -28.73 -5.47 27.74
C VAL A 226 -29.31 -4.96 26.41
N LYS A 227 -30.48 -4.32 26.44
CA LYS A 227 -31.10 -3.78 25.22
C LYS A 227 -30.54 -2.39 24.93
N HIS A 228 -29.87 -2.23 23.78
CA HIS A 228 -29.39 -0.94 23.33
C HIS A 228 -29.23 -0.92 21.80
N ASP A 229 -30.09 -0.15 21.13
CA ASP A 229 -30.00 0.05 19.69
C ASP A 229 -29.01 1.17 19.38
N GLU A 230 -28.00 0.86 18.57
CA GLU A 230 -27.06 1.84 18.01
C GLU A 230 -26.66 1.42 16.58
N PRO A 231 -26.28 2.34 15.69
CA PRO A 231 -25.78 1.97 14.37
C PRO A 231 -24.55 1.05 14.47
N LEU A 232 -24.33 0.16 13.50
CA LEU A 232 -23.03 -0.53 13.44
C LEU A 232 -21.92 0.44 13.00
N SER A 233 -20.67 0.13 13.34
CA SER A 233 -19.55 0.90 12.79
C SER A 233 -19.48 0.64 11.29
N GLU A 234 -19.23 1.68 10.51
CA GLU A 234 -19.04 1.58 9.06
C GLU A 234 -17.61 1.92 8.70
N ILE A 235 -17.07 1.28 7.67
CA ILE A 235 -15.81 1.68 7.04
C ILE A 235 -16.19 2.44 5.77
N PRO A 236 -15.91 3.77 5.70
CA PRO A 236 -16.16 4.54 4.50
C PRO A 236 -15.47 3.89 3.31
N CYS A 237 -16.24 3.60 2.26
CA CYS A 237 -15.75 2.95 1.08
C CYS A 237 -16.05 3.81 -0.13
N ASN A 238 -15.04 4.45 -0.70
CA ASN A 238 -15.17 5.14 -1.98
C ASN A 238 -14.68 4.23 -3.11
N ILE A 239 -15.55 3.31 -3.53
CA ILE A 239 -15.29 2.39 -4.64
C ILE A 239 -15.19 3.10 -6.01
N HIS A 240 -15.58 4.38 -6.09
CA HIS A 240 -15.68 5.13 -7.35
C HIS A 240 -14.53 6.10 -7.59
N GLU A 241 -13.75 6.43 -6.56
CA GLU A 241 -12.59 7.31 -6.64
C GLU A 241 -11.33 6.56 -6.21
N LEU A 242 -10.88 5.65 -7.07
CA LEU A 242 -9.60 4.95 -6.89
C LEU A 242 -8.46 5.84 -7.36
N ASP A 243 -7.38 5.89 -6.59
CA ASP A 243 -6.16 6.54 -7.05
C ASP A 243 -5.49 5.74 -8.19
N GLU A 244 -4.59 6.39 -8.93
CA GLU A 244 -3.96 5.77 -10.10
C GLU A 244 -3.04 4.59 -9.73
N VAL A 245 -2.41 4.64 -8.55
CA VAL A 245 -1.49 3.60 -8.09
C VAL A 245 -2.29 2.32 -7.80
N ASP A 246 -3.35 2.41 -7.01
CA ASP A 246 -4.23 1.31 -6.68
C ASP A 246 -4.92 0.76 -7.93
N ARG A 247 -5.37 1.63 -8.85
CA ARG A 247 -5.93 1.20 -10.14
C ARG A 247 -4.95 0.34 -10.93
N LYS A 248 -3.70 0.79 -11.10
CA LYS A 248 -2.66 0.03 -11.82
C LYS A 248 -2.33 -1.29 -11.12
N ILE A 249 -2.26 -1.31 -9.79
CA ILE A 249 -2.05 -2.56 -9.06
C ILE A 249 -3.24 -3.50 -9.27
N GLY A 250 -4.48 -2.99 -9.19
CA GLY A 250 -5.70 -3.77 -9.44
C GLY A 250 -5.70 -4.40 -10.84
N GLU A 251 -5.33 -3.64 -11.86
CA GLU A 251 -5.20 -4.11 -13.25
C GLU A 251 -4.10 -5.18 -13.40
N ASN A 252 -2.96 -4.99 -12.75
CA ASN A 252 -1.88 -5.99 -12.75
C ASN A 252 -2.29 -7.28 -12.04
N VAL A 253 -2.97 -7.17 -10.88
CA VAL A 253 -3.48 -8.35 -10.15
C VAL A 253 -4.54 -9.08 -10.98
N ALA A 254 -5.45 -8.36 -11.64
CA ALA A 254 -6.51 -8.96 -12.46
C ALA A 254 -5.96 -9.83 -13.60
N GLN A 255 -4.80 -9.49 -14.19
CA GLN A 255 -4.15 -10.33 -15.20
C GLN A 255 -3.76 -11.72 -14.70
N LEU A 256 -3.60 -11.89 -13.38
CA LEU A 256 -3.28 -13.18 -12.77
C LEU A 256 -4.53 -14.01 -12.44
N ILE A 257 -5.71 -13.42 -12.51
CA ILE A 257 -6.97 -14.04 -12.08
C ILE A 257 -7.67 -14.64 -13.30
N PRO A 258 -7.78 -15.98 -13.41
CA PRO A 258 -8.57 -16.58 -14.47
C PRO A 258 -10.08 -16.48 -14.18
N ASP A 259 -10.91 -16.67 -15.20
CA ASP A 259 -12.33 -17.00 -15.01
C ASP A 259 -12.47 -18.22 -14.08
N ARG A 260 -13.58 -18.26 -13.33
CA ARG A 260 -13.88 -19.33 -12.35
C ARG A 260 -12.87 -19.44 -11.21
N ALA A 261 -12.10 -18.37 -10.95
CA ALA A 261 -11.26 -18.27 -9.76
C ALA A 261 -12.09 -18.18 -8.48
N CYS A 262 -11.52 -18.64 -7.36
CA CYS A 262 -12.05 -18.41 -6.02
C CYS A 262 -11.17 -17.39 -5.30
N LEU A 263 -11.75 -16.28 -4.84
CA LEU A 263 -10.98 -15.15 -4.32
C LEU A 263 -11.04 -15.07 -2.80
N GLN A 264 -9.88 -14.75 -2.22
CA GLN A 264 -9.76 -14.09 -0.92
C GLN A 264 -9.18 -12.69 -1.14
N LEU A 265 -9.84 -11.69 -0.57
CA LEU A 265 -9.46 -10.28 -0.64
C LEU A 265 -9.53 -9.66 0.77
N GLY A 266 -8.85 -8.53 0.98
CA GLY A 266 -8.92 -7.75 2.21
C GLY A 266 -9.94 -6.59 2.15
N VAL A 267 -9.80 -5.65 3.09
CA VAL A 267 -10.47 -4.35 3.06
C VAL A 267 -9.50 -3.25 2.62
N GLY A 268 -10.04 -2.19 2.02
CA GLY A 268 -9.27 -0.99 1.65
C GLY A 268 -9.34 -0.69 0.16
N SER A 269 -8.70 0.41 -0.23
CA SER A 269 -8.69 0.91 -1.61
C SER A 269 -8.08 -0.11 -2.58
N LEU A 270 -7.02 -0.80 -2.19
CA LEU A 270 -6.36 -1.78 -3.05
C LEU A 270 -7.21 -3.03 -3.37
N PRO A 271 -7.80 -3.76 -2.40
CA PRO A 271 -8.78 -4.83 -2.70
C PRO A 271 -9.97 -4.35 -3.53
N ASN A 272 -10.43 -3.11 -3.33
CA ASN A 272 -11.50 -2.53 -4.15
C ASN A 272 -11.05 -2.26 -5.59
N ALA A 273 -9.80 -1.85 -5.79
CA ALA A 273 -9.23 -1.69 -7.13
C ALA A 273 -9.10 -3.03 -7.87
N VAL A 274 -8.73 -4.10 -7.17
CA VAL A 274 -8.79 -5.46 -7.73
C VAL A 274 -10.23 -5.79 -8.13
N CYS A 275 -11.22 -5.57 -7.26
CA CYS A 275 -12.63 -5.79 -7.60
C CYS A 275 -13.07 -4.98 -8.83
N ALA A 276 -12.66 -3.71 -8.92
CA ALA A 276 -13.01 -2.85 -10.05
C ALA A 276 -12.44 -3.36 -11.38
N ALA A 277 -11.23 -3.94 -11.37
CA ALA A 277 -10.59 -4.53 -12.54
C ALA A 277 -11.18 -5.90 -12.95
N LEU A 278 -11.96 -6.54 -12.08
CA LEU A 278 -12.52 -7.88 -12.31
C LEU A 278 -13.89 -7.90 -13.00
N THR A 279 -14.43 -6.75 -13.39
CA THR A 279 -15.82 -6.63 -13.88
C THR A 279 -16.15 -7.44 -15.15
N ASN A 280 -15.15 -7.84 -15.93
CA ASN A 280 -15.31 -8.66 -17.13
C ASN A 280 -15.06 -10.17 -16.90
N HIS A 281 -14.68 -10.57 -15.68
CA HIS A 281 -14.46 -11.97 -15.35
C HIS A 281 -15.79 -12.68 -15.15
N LYS A 282 -15.76 -14.01 -15.22
CA LYS A 282 -16.96 -14.84 -15.13
C LYS A 282 -16.85 -15.87 -14.02
N ASP A 283 -18.00 -16.11 -13.39
CA ASP A 283 -18.21 -17.22 -12.46
C ASP A 283 -17.24 -17.23 -11.27
N ILE A 284 -16.89 -16.05 -10.77
CA ILE A 284 -15.99 -15.89 -9.63
C ILE A 284 -16.64 -16.50 -8.36
N GLY A 285 -15.84 -17.18 -7.56
CA GLY A 285 -16.18 -17.63 -6.22
C GLY A 285 -15.53 -16.77 -5.14
N ILE A 286 -16.14 -16.72 -3.96
CA ILE A 286 -15.66 -16.00 -2.79
C ILE A 286 -15.53 -16.96 -1.60
N HIS A 287 -14.29 -17.14 -1.15
CA HIS A 287 -13.92 -17.79 0.11
C HIS A 287 -12.88 -16.88 0.75
N THR A 288 -13.30 -16.00 1.64
CA THR A 288 -12.45 -14.91 2.14
C THR A 288 -12.49 -14.82 3.65
N GLU A 289 -11.43 -14.34 4.29
CA GLU A 289 -11.50 -13.97 5.70
C GLU A 289 -12.54 -12.86 5.88
N LEU A 290 -12.30 -11.74 5.19
CA LEU A 290 -13.07 -10.51 5.28
C LEU A 290 -13.77 -10.25 3.94
N MET A 291 -15.06 -9.93 3.96
CA MET A 291 -15.77 -9.39 2.78
C MET A 291 -16.07 -7.88 2.93
N SER A 292 -15.89 -7.14 1.84
CA SER A 292 -16.04 -5.67 1.75
C SER A 292 -16.90 -5.27 0.54
N ASP A 293 -17.23 -3.98 0.41
CA ASP A 293 -18.14 -3.44 -0.62
C ASP A 293 -17.73 -3.77 -2.07
N GLY A 294 -16.43 -3.92 -2.36
CA GLY A 294 -15.98 -4.31 -3.70
C GLY A 294 -16.54 -5.66 -4.17
N VAL A 295 -16.65 -6.63 -3.26
CA VAL A 295 -17.25 -7.95 -3.56
C VAL A 295 -18.75 -7.83 -3.82
N LEU A 296 -19.44 -6.99 -3.04
CA LEU A 296 -20.87 -6.71 -3.23
C LEU A 296 -21.14 -6.16 -4.64
N GLU A 297 -20.30 -5.26 -5.14
CA GLU A 297 -20.46 -4.71 -6.49
C GLU A 297 -20.23 -5.75 -7.59
N LEU A 298 -19.24 -6.63 -7.43
CA LEU A 298 -19.06 -7.76 -8.35
C LEU A 298 -20.24 -8.72 -8.32
N PHE A 299 -20.81 -8.97 -7.14
CA PHE A 299 -22.00 -9.79 -6.99
C PHE A 299 -23.21 -9.18 -7.70
N LYS A 300 -23.49 -7.89 -7.49
CA LYS A 300 -24.58 -7.17 -8.18
C LYS A 300 -24.45 -7.20 -9.70
N LYS A 301 -23.21 -7.23 -10.22
CA LYS A 301 -22.92 -7.33 -11.66
C LYS A 301 -23.01 -8.77 -12.21
N GLY A 302 -23.27 -9.76 -11.36
CA GLY A 302 -23.33 -11.17 -11.76
C GLY A 302 -21.96 -11.81 -12.06
N VAL A 303 -20.86 -11.14 -11.69
CA VAL A 303 -19.50 -11.68 -11.83
C VAL A 303 -19.26 -12.78 -10.81
N VAL A 304 -19.73 -12.57 -9.58
CA VAL A 304 -19.65 -13.58 -8.50
C VAL A 304 -20.85 -14.51 -8.58
N THR A 305 -20.59 -15.80 -8.82
CA THR A 305 -21.62 -16.85 -8.85
C THR A 305 -21.36 -17.97 -7.85
N ASN A 306 -20.11 -18.12 -7.36
CA ASN A 306 -19.69 -19.20 -6.45
C ASN A 306 -19.88 -20.62 -6.97
N LYS A 307 -20.25 -20.79 -8.24
CA LYS A 307 -20.66 -22.07 -8.83
C LYS A 307 -19.56 -23.13 -8.85
N TYR A 308 -18.30 -22.72 -9.00
CA TYR A 308 -17.16 -23.62 -9.19
C TYR A 308 -16.29 -23.80 -7.94
N LYS A 309 -16.74 -23.28 -6.79
CA LYS A 309 -16.04 -23.47 -5.52
C LYS A 309 -16.04 -24.95 -5.11
N GLY A 310 -14.97 -25.39 -4.48
CA GLY A 310 -14.87 -26.73 -3.90
C GLY A 310 -15.52 -26.81 -2.52
N VAL A 311 -15.52 -25.70 -1.78
CA VAL A 311 -16.14 -25.59 -0.45
C VAL A 311 -17.23 -24.53 -0.51
N HIS A 312 -18.42 -24.83 0.01
CA HIS A 312 -19.60 -23.93 -0.05
C HIS A 312 -19.90 -23.46 -1.50
N PRO A 313 -20.20 -24.38 -2.44
CA PRO A 313 -20.60 -24.01 -3.79
C PRO A 313 -21.91 -23.23 -3.79
N ASN A 314 -22.03 -22.24 -4.68
CA ASN A 314 -23.16 -21.31 -4.82
C ASN A 314 -23.35 -20.33 -3.64
N GLU A 315 -22.46 -20.36 -2.66
CA GLU A 315 -22.51 -19.51 -1.46
C GLU A 315 -21.23 -18.67 -1.35
N ILE A 316 -21.37 -17.40 -0.96
CA ILE A 316 -20.25 -16.59 -0.48
C ILE A 316 -19.87 -17.10 0.91
N LEU A 317 -18.59 -17.41 1.13
CA LEU A 317 -18.09 -17.83 2.43
C LEU A 317 -17.17 -16.75 3.00
N CYS A 318 -17.47 -16.27 4.20
CA CYS A 318 -16.59 -15.37 4.95
C CYS A 318 -16.59 -15.65 6.45
N THR A 319 -15.69 -15.00 7.20
CA THR A 319 -15.70 -15.07 8.67
C THR A 319 -16.18 -13.78 9.33
N PHE A 320 -16.00 -12.64 8.66
CA PHE A 320 -16.60 -11.36 9.05
C PHE A 320 -16.70 -10.39 7.85
N VAL A 321 -17.45 -9.30 8.04
CA VAL A 321 -17.67 -8.23 7.06
C VAL A 321 -17.32 -6.88 7.67
N MET A 322 -16.69 -6.02 6.86
CA MET A 322 -16.47 -4.62 7.19
C MET A 322 -16.66 -3.75 5.96
N GLY A 323 -17.53 -2.74 6.08
CA GLY A 323 -17.87 -1.90 4.93
C GLY A 323 -18.93 -0.86 5.27
N SER A 324 -19.66 -0.43 4.24
CA SER A 324 -20.78 0.50 4.37
C SER A 324 -22.06 -0.16 4.91
N ARG A 325 -23.08 0.65 5.20
CA ARG A 325 -24.42 0.13 5.49
C ARG A 325 -24.96 -0.81 4.41
N ASN A 326 -24.63 -0.59 3.14
CA ASN A 326 -25.17 -1.40 2.04
C ASN A 326 -24.75 -2.87 2.14
N ILE A 327 -23.52 -3.16 2.58
CA ILE A 327 -23.09 -4.54 2.74
C ILE A 327 -23.72 -5.19 3.97
N TYR A 328 -24.01 -4.43 5.02
CA TYR A 328 -24.74 -4.92 6.18
C TYR A 328 -26.19 -5.27 5.84
N ASP A 329 -26.86 -4.44 5.03
CA ASP A 329 -28.21 -4.74 4.52
C ASP A 329 -28.20 -5.95 3.58
N PHE A 330 -27.15 -6.12 2.76
CA PHE A 330 -27.03 -7.25 1.84
C PHE A 330 -26.87 -8.60 2.55
N VAL A 331 -26.16 -8.65 3.67
CA VAL A 331 -25.93 -9.91 4.42
C VAL A 331 -27.04 -10.22 5.42
N ASP A 332 -27.95 -9.28 5.67
CA ASP A 332 -29.06 -9.48 6.60
C ASP A 332 -30.03 -10.54 6.06
N ASP A 333 -30.14 -11.64 6.80
CA ASP A 333 -30.98 -12.81 6.49
C ASP A 333 -30.83 -13.36 5.05
N ASN A 334 -29.67 -13.14 4.43
CA ASN A 334 -29.38 -13.61 3.09
C ASN A 334 -28.73 -15.00 3.10
N PRO A 335 -29.42 -16.07 2.62
CA PRO A 335 -28.88 -17.43 2.66
C PRO A 335 -27.72 -17.66 1.68
N GLN A 336 -27.44 -16.72 0.77
CA GLN A 336 -26.31 -16.83 -0.15
C GLN A 336 -24.97 -16.43 0.50
N VAL A 337 -24.99 -15.88 1.71
CA VAL A 337 -23.79 -15.45 2.44
C VAL A 337 -23.67 -16.21 3.75
N ILE A 338 -22.65 -17.05 3.84
CA ILE A 338 -22.41 -17.91 4.99
C ILE A 338 -21.21 -17.41 5.78
N PHE A 339 -21.43 -17.17 7.08
CA PHE A 339 -20.41 -16.78 8.03
C PHE A 339 -19.99 -17.99 8.86
N ARG A 340 -18.71 -18.33 8.85
CA ARG A 340 -18.16 -19.43 9.66
C ARG A 340 -17.01 -18.97 10.55
N GLY A 341 -16.71 -19.75 11.58
CA GLY A 341 -15.57 -19.47 12.46
C GLY A 341 -14.25 -19.39 11.69
N ALA A 342 -13.31 -18.59 12.21
CA ALA A 342 -12.00 -18.43 11.57
C ALA A 342 -11.22 -19.74 11.46
N ASP A 343 -11.42 -20.67 12.40
CA ASP A 343 -10.84 -22.02 12.38
C ASP A 343 -11.40 -22.92 11.25
N PHE A 344 -12.47 -22.51 10.58
CA PHE A 344 -12.98 -23.17 9.38
C PHE A 344 -12.59 -22.41 8.11
N VAL A 345 -12.85 -21.10 8.07
CA VAL A 345 -12.62 -20.27 6.87
C VAL A 345 -11.13 -20.18 6.55
N ASN A 346 -10.29 -20.05 7.58
CA ASN A 346 -8.85 -19.92 7.42
C ASN A 346 -8.13 -21.29 7.51
N ASP A 347 -8.84 -22.40 7.61
CA ASP A 347 -8.20 -23.71 7.54
C ASP A 347 -7.67 -23.95 6.11
N ILE A 348 -6.36 -24.14 6.01
CA ILE A 348 -5.64 -24.48 4.79
C ILE A 348 -6.30 -25.67 4.06
N ASN A 349 -6.85 -26.65 4.79
CA ASN A 349 -7.53 -27.79 4.18
C ASN A 349 -8.81 -27.39 3.46
N ASN A 350 -9.54 -26.40 3.95
CA ASN A 350 -10.74 -25.88 3.28
C ASN A 350 -10.35 -24.94 2.14
N ILE A 351 -9.34 -24.09 2.34
CA ILE A 351 -8.88 -23.14 1.32
C ILE A 351 -8.40 -23.89 0.06
N LYS A 352 -7.52 -24.89 0.21
CA LYS A 352 -6.89 -25.61 -0.92
C LYS A 352 -7.86 -26.43 -1.76
N GLN A 353 -9.06 -26.70 -1.26
CA GLN A 353 -10.09 -27.47 -1.97
C GLN A 353 -10.78 -26.64 -3.07
N ASN A 354 -10.68 -25.32 -3.03
CA ASN A 354 -11.16 -24.46 -4.10
C ASN A 354 -10.12 -24.38 -5.21
N LYS A 355 -10.43 -24.84 -6.42
CA LYS A 355 -9.55 -24.66 -7.57
C LYS A 355 -9.38 -23.19 -7.91
N ASN A 356 -8.24 -22.82 -8.48
CA ASN A 356 -7.89 -21.43 -8.81
C ASN A 356 -8.11 -20.51 -7.60
N MET A 357 -7.72 -20.95 -6.41
CA MET A 357 -7.78 -20.11 -5.21
C MET A 357 -6.75 -18.97 -5.34
N ILE A 358 -7.22 -17.73 -5.48
CA ILE A 358 -6.37 -16.55 -5.56
C ILE A 358 -6.49 -15.77 -4.25
N ALA A 359 -5.37 -15.66 -3.53
CA ALA A 359 -5.29 -14.90 -2.29
C ALA A 359 -4.53 -13.61 -2.56
N VAL A 360 -5.18 -12.45 -2.39
CA VAL A 360 -4.55 -11.14 -2.56
C VAL A 360 -4.42 -10.46 -1.20
N ASN A 361 -3.18 -10.27 -0.76
CA ASN A 361 -2.85 -9.65 0.51
C ASN A 361 -1.90 -8.47 0.30
N SER A 362 -1.75 -7.62 1.31
CA SER A 362 -0.85 -6.46 1.26
C SER A 362 0.27 -6.56 2.29
N ALA A 363 1.26 -5.68 2.17
CA ALA A 363 2.43 -5.66 3.04
C ALA A 363 2.89 -4.23 3.33
N ILE A 364 3.73 -4.12 4.35
CA ILE A 364 4.41 -2.88 4.74
C ILE A 364 5.70 -2.74 3.94
N GLU A 365 6.50 -3.81 3.86
CA GLU A 365 7.74 -3.85 3.09
C GLU A 365 8.13 -5.29 2.71
N ILE A 366 8.88 -5.43 1.62
CA ILE A 366 9.36 -6.72 1.08
C ILE A 366 10.85 -6.60 0.79
N ASP A 367 11.65 -7.54 1.31
CA ASP A 367 13.10 -7.54 1.11
C ASP A 367 13.56 -8.29 -0.16
N PHE A 368 14.82 -8.11 -0.57
CA PHE A 368 15.37 -8.77 -1.78
C PHE A 368 15.29 -10.29 -1.79
N THR A 369 15.19 -10.93 -0.62
CA THR A 369 15.05 -12.39 -0.53
C THR A 369 13.60 -12.84 -0.67
N GLY A 370 12.65 -11.89 -0.65
CA GLY A 370 11.21 -12.12 -0.68
C GLY A 370 10.59 -12.31 0.71
N GLN A 371 11.27 -11.92 1.79
CA GLN A 371 10.59 -11.87 3.09
C GLN A 371 9.60 -10.70 3.11
N VAL A 372 8.42 -10.94 3.67
CA VAL A 372 7.33 -9.99 3.70
C VAL A 372 7.04 -9.59 5.15
N CYS A 373 7.16 -8.31 5.44
CA CYS A 373 6.67 -7.70 6.67
C CYS A 373 5.29 -7.08 6.43
N ALA A 374 4.30 -7.44 7.23
CA ALA A 374 2.93 -6.95 7.08
C ALA A 374 2.28 -6.46 8.38
N ASP A 375 2.86 -6.77 9.55
CA ASP A 375 2.25 -6.46 10.85
C ASP A 375 2.94 -5.33 11.63
N SER A 376 4.11 -4.88 11.20
CA SER A 376 4.98 -4.01 11.98
C SER A 376 5.85 -3.08 11.11
N ILE A 377 6.34 -1.99 11.72
CA ILE A 377 7.31 -1.07 11.10
C ILE A 377 8.53 -1.06 12.02
N GLY A 378 9.54 -1.86 11.68
CA GLY A 378 10.61 -2.20 12.63
C GLY A 378 10.00 -2.80 13.89
N THR A 379 10.39 -2.31 15.06
CA THR A 379 9.88 -2.78 16.36
C THR A 379 8.46 -2.29 16.71
N ARG A 380 7.85 -1.41 15.90
CA ARG A 380 6.53 -0.85 16.16
C ARG A 380 5.44 -1.71 15.54
N MET A 381 4.65 -2.39 16.37
CA MET A 381 3.46 -3.12 15.92
C MET A 381 2.45 -2.17 15.28
N TYR A 382 1.98 -2.53 14.09
CA TYR A 382 1.07 -1.74 13.28
C TYR A 382 -0.30 -2.42 13.14
N SER A 383 -0.31 -3.72 12.86
CA SER A 383 -1.52 -4.53 12.69
C SER A 383 -1.34 -5.88 13.40
N GLY A 384 -1.56 -7.00 12.74
CA GLY A 384 -1.31 -8.33 13.29
C GLY A 384 -1.02 -9.34 12.20
N VAL A 385 -0.59 -10.55 12.57
CA VAL A 385 -0.36 -11.65 11.62
C VAL A 385 -1.62 -11.94 10.79
N GLY A 386 -2.79 -11.95 11.44
CA GLY A 386 -4.08 -12.22 10.79
C GLY A 386 -4.13 -13.61 10.15
N GLY A 387 -4.93 -13.76 9.10
CA GLY A 387 -4.97 -14.96 8.27
C GLY A 387 -4.21 -14.88 6.96
N GLN A 388 -3.41 -13.83 6.74
CA GLN A 388 -2.64 -13.67 5.50
C GLN A 388 -1.87 -14.96 5.19
N MET A 389 -1.12 -15.49 6.16
CA MET A 389 -0.33 -16.70 5.96
C MET A 389 -1.18 -17.93 5.67
N ASP A 390 -2.33 -18.07 6.31
CA ASP A 390 -3.27 -19.18 6.07
C ASP A 390 -3.68 -19.22 4.59
N PHE A 391 -4.07 -18.08 4.03
CA PHE A 391 -4.47 -17.95 2.64
C PHE A 391 -3.30 -18.02 1.67
N MET A 392 -2.11 -17.52 2.03
CA MET A 392 -0.91 -17.67 1.21
C MET A 392 -0.54 -19.15 1.03
N VAL A 393 -0.56 -19.94 2.11
CA VAL A 393 -0.29 -21.39 2.05
C VAL A 393 -1.43 -22.15 1.38
N GLY A 394 -2.68 -21.82 1.70
CA GLY A 394 -3.86 -22.47 1.14
C GLY A 394 -3.97 -22.30 -0.38
N SER A 395 -3.76 -21.07 -0.87
CA SER A 395 -3.76 -20.78 -2.32
C SER A 395 -2.57 -21.42 -3.03
N ALA A 396 -1.37 -21.42 -2.44
CA ALA A 396 -0.21 -22.14 -3.01
C ALA A 396 -0.46 -23.64 -3.21
N LYS A 397 -1.30 -24.25 -2.35
CA LYS A 397 -1.65 -25.68 -2.39
C LYS A 397 -2.89 -25.99 -3.23
N SER A 398 -3.63 -24.97 -3.67
CA SER A 398 -4.75 -25.13 -4.59
C SER A 398 -4.25 -25.46 -5.99
N GLU A 399 -4.96 -26.34 -6.69
CA GLU A 399 -4.77 -26.53 -8.14
C GLU A 399 -5.00 -25.19 -8.86
N GLY A 400 -3.98 -24.69 -9.58
CA GLY A 400 -4.03 -23.38 -10.26
C GLY A 400 -4.09 -22.16 -9.34
N GLY A 401 -3.91 -22.33 -8.02
CA GLY A 401 -4.00 -21.24 -7.06
C GLY A 401 -2.77 -20.32 -7.07
N LYS A 402 -2.97 -19.06 -6.68
CA LYS A 402 -1.92 -18.03 -6.70
C LYS A 402 -1.97 -17.17 -5.43
N PRO A 403 -0.92 -17.22 -4.59
CA PRO A 403 -0.73 -16.27 -3.50
C PRO A 403 -0.05 -15.00 -4.01
N ILE A 404 -0.72 -13.86 -3.87
CA ILE A 404 -0.32 -12.56 -4.42
C ILE A 404 -0.15 -11.54 -3.30
N MET A 405 1.03 -10.92 -3.23
CA MET A 405 1.30 -9.74 -2.41
C MET A 405 1.17 -8.48 -3.26
N ALA A 406 0.10 -7.72 -3.08
CA ALA A 406 -0.15 -6.47 -3.75
C ALA A 406 0.26 -5.29 -2.85
N ILE A 407 1.17 -4.43 -3.32
CA ILE A 407 1.77 -3.37 -2.52
C ILE A 407 2.12 -2.16 -3.41
N PRO A 408 1.81 -0.92 -3.01
CA PRO A 408 2.39 0.26 -3.66
C PRO A 408 3.91 0.22 -3.61
N SER A 409 4.61 0.65 -4.66
CA SER A 409 6.07 0.65 -4.65
C SER A 409 6.67 1.65 -3.65
N LEU A 410 5.90 2.69 -3.30
CA LEU A 410 6.29 3.77 -2.38
C LEU A 410 5.40 3.86 -1.13
N THR A 411 5.96 4.44 -0.07
CA THR A 411 5.19 5.01 1.05
C THR A 411 4.67 6.41 0.70
N SER A 412 3.75 6.95 1.52
CA SER A 412 3.28 8.34 1.39
C SER A 412 4.41 9.38 1.49
N ASN A 413 5.54 9.00 2.07
CA ASN A 413 6.72 9.85 2.20
C ASN A 413 7.76 9.54 1.11
N GLY A 414 7.41 8.88 0.00
CA GLY A 414 8.34 8.64 -1.11
C GLY A 414 9.38 7.53 -0.90
N GLU A 415 9.42 6.88 0.28
CA GLU A 415 10.33 5.75 0.54
C GLU A 415 9.91 4.47 -0.20
N SER A 416 10.89 3.71 -0.70
CA SER A 416 10.64 2.40 -1.32
C SER A 416 10.10 1.38 -0.31
N LYS A 417 9.05 0.65 -0.68
CA LYS A 417 8.57 -0.53 0.07
C LYS A 417 9.24 -1.84 -0.36
N ILE A 418 9.96 -1.82 -1.49
CA ILE A 418 10.93 -2.87 -1.83
C ILE A 418 12.28 -2.45 -1.27
N VAL A 419 12.82 -3.23 -0.35
CA VAL A 419 13.99 -2.85 0.46
C VAL A 419 15.09 -3.88 0.32
N ASN A 420 16.34 -3.48 0.60
CA ASN A 420 17.42 -4.44 0.68
C ASN A 420 17.16 -5.45 1.81
N THR A 421 17.09 -4.98 3.04
CA THR A 421 16.74 -5.76 4.24
C THR A 421 15.51 -5.14 4.90
N LEU A 422 14.66 -5.97 5.50
CA LEU A 422 13.59 -5.47 6.37
C LEU A 422 14.17 -4.60 7.49
N LYS A 423 13.37 -3.66 8.00
CA LYS A 423 13.76 -2.81 9.13
C LYS A 423 14.13 -3.67 10.34
N GLU A 424 15.10 -3.18 11.11
CA GLU A 424 15.52 -3.87 12.33
C GLU A 424 14.32 -4.08 13.27
N GLY A 425 14.13 -5.33 13.69
CA GLY A 425 13.02 -5.75 14.55
C GLY A 425 11.68 -5.96 13.84
N ALA A 426 11.59 -5.81 12.51
CA ALA A 426 10.38 -6.07 11.75
C ALA A 426 9.93 -7.54 11.83
N GLY A 427 8.63 -7.75 12.02
CA GLY A 427 7.98 -9.06 12.04
C GLY A 427 7.81 -9.62 10.63
N VAL A 428 8.48 -10.74 10.34
CA VAL A 428 8.25 -11.50 9.11
C VAL A 428 6.95 -12.28 9.24
N VAL A 429 5.91 -11.82 8.52
CA VAL A 429 4.59 -12.47 8.50
C VAL A 429 4.56 -13.57 7.43
N THR A 430 5.02 -13.27 6.22
CA THR A 430 5.18 -14.27 5.15
C THR A 430 6.67 -14.47 4.87
N THR A 431 7.15 -15.69 5.12
CA THR A 431 8.56 -16.04 4.90
C THR A 431 8.90 -16.08 3.42
N ARG A 432 10.20 -15.97 3.09
CA ARG A 432 10.72 -16.12 1.72
C ARG A 432 10.26 -17.40 0.98
N ALA A 433 10.03 -18.50 1.69
CA ALA A 433 9.62 -19.77 1.06
C ALA A 433 8.16 -19.78 0.59
N HIS A 434 7.34 -18.86 1.09
CA HIS A 434 5.89 -18.86 0.88
C HIS A 434 5.40 -17.78 -0.09
N VAL A 435 6.23 -16.79 -0.41
CA VAL A 435 5.89 -15.76 -1.41
C VAL A 435 5.99 -16.33 -2.83
N HIS A 436 4.94 -16.17 -3.63
CA HIS A 436 4.97 -16.53 -5.06
C HIS A 436 4.92 -15.29 -5.95
N TYR A 437 3.92 -14.42 -5.79
CA TYR A 437 3.78 -13.23 -6.62
C TYR A 437 3.85 -11.96 -5.77
N VAL A 438 4.56 -10.95 -6.27
CA VAL A 438 4.55 -9.59 -5.74
C VAL A 438 4.09 -8.66 -6.87
N CYS A 439 3.15 -7.78 -6.58
CA CYS A 439 2.55 -6.88 -7.55
C CYS A 439 2.62 -5.45 -7.04
N THR A 440 3.14 -4.55 -7.88
CA THR A 440 3.12 -3.09 -7.67
C THR A 440 2.43 -2.43 -8.86
N GLU A 441 2.35 -1.10 -8.85
CA GLU A 441 1.87 -0.31 -9.98
C GLU A 441 2.78 -0.41 -11.22
N TYR A 442 4.00 -0.96 -11.07
CA TYR A 442 4.99 -1.12 -12.14
C TYR A 442 5.05 -2.54 -12.74
N GLY A 443 4.29 -3.50 -12.19
CA GLY A 443 4.17 -4.84 -12.75
C GLY A 443 4.18 -5.95 -11.70
N ILE A 444 4.47 -7.16 -12.18
CA ILE A 444 4.37 -8.40 -11.41
C ILE A 444 5.75 -9.08 -11.36
N ALA A 445 6.22 -9.41 -10.16
CA ALA A 445 7.39 -10.23 -9.92
C ALA A 445 6.96 -11.60 -9.38
N GLU A 446 7.15 -12.64 -10.19
CA GLU A 446 7.07 -14.02 -9.72
C GLU A 446 8.38 -14.42 -9.03
N LEU A 447 8.33 -14.99 -7.83
CA LEU A 447 9.47 -15.35 -6.98
C LEU A 447 9.57 -16.86 -6.72
N TYR A 448 8.53 -17.62 -7.05
CA TYR A 448 8.54 -19.07 -6.92
C TYR A 448 9.61 -19.68 -7.85
N GLY A 449 10.40 -20.62 -7.34
CA GLY A 449 11.53 -21.23 -8.07
C GLY A 449 12.77 -20.34 -8.26
N LYS A 450 12.73 -19.03 -7.93
CA LYS A 450 13.87 -18.12 -8.11
C LYS A 450 14.83 -18.13 -6.92
N ASN A 451 16.13 -18.08 -7.18
CA ASN A 451 17.16 -17.87 -6.16
C ASN A 451 17.18 -16.40 -5.66
N VAL A 452 17.94 -16.12 -4.59
CA VAL A 452 17.93 -14.78 -3.96
C VAL A 452 18.37 -13.64 -4.88
N VAL A 453 19.28 -13.88 -5.82
CA VAL A 453 19.73 -12.88 -6.81
C VAL A 453 18.66 -12.63 -7.86
N GLN A 454 18.06 -13.69 -8.38
CA GLN A 454 16.95 -13.60 -9.34
C GLN A 454 15.73 -12.91 -8.73
N ARG A 455 15.43 -13.17 -7.45
CA ARG A 455 14.37 -12.49 -6.70
C ARG A 455 14.65 -11.01 -6.54
N ALA A 456 15.87 -10.63 -6.16
CA ALA A 456 16.27 -9.24 -6.07
C ALA A 456 16.08 -8.51 -7.41
N LYS A 457 16.55 -9.09 -8.52
CA LYS A 457 16.35 -8.54 -9.88
C LYS A 457 14.86 -8.37 -10.22
N ALA A 458 14.05 -9.40 -9.96
CA ALA A 458 12.61 -9.36 -10.23
C ALA A 458 11.89 -8.29 -9.40
N LEU A 459 12.17 -8.21 -8.10
CA LEU A 459 11.61 -7.19 -7.20
C LEU A 459 12.03 -5.77 -7.60
N ILE A 460 13.31 -5.56 -7.93
CA ILE A 460 13.80 -4.26 -8.39
C ILE A 460 13.11 -3.82 -9.68
N SER A 461 12.81 -4.75 -10.60
CA SER A 461 12.14 -4.43 -11.86
C SER A 461 10.73 -3.85 -11.67
N ILE A 462 10.06 -4.16 -10.55
CA ILE A 462 8.75 -3.64 -10.18
C ILE A 462 8.81 -2.59 -9.05
N ALA A 463 10.00 -2.17 -8.63
CA ALA A 463 10.17 -1.05 -7.71
C ALA A 463 9.95 0.29 -8.44
N HIS A 464 9.72 1.36 -7.68
CA HIS A 464 9.65 2.71 -8.24
C HIS A 464 10.94 3.05 -9.00
N PRO A 465 10.89 3.59 -10.24
CA PRO A 465 12.07 3.93 -11.05
C PRO A 465 13.14 4.73 -10.29
N MET A 466 12.71 5.69 -9.47
CA MET A 466 13.58 6.51 -8.60
C MET A 466 14.50 5.69 -7.67
N HIS A 467 14.07 4.51 -7.23
CA HIS A 467 14.83 3.68 -6.27
C HIS A 467 15.58 2.52 -6.92
N ARG A 468 15.28 2.16 -8.18
CA ARG A 468 15.83 0.94 -8.82
C ARG A 468 17.34 0.91 -8.84
N GLU A 469 17.96 2.05 -9.07
CA GLU A 469 19.41 2.14 -9.10
C GLU A 469 20.06 1.88 -7.73
N ARG A 470 19.60 2.59 -6.69
CA ARG A 470 20.05 2.38 -5.31
C ARG A 470 19.87 0.93 -4.91
N LEU A 471 18.69 0.37 -5.18
CA LEU A 471 18.38 -1.02 -4.86
C LEU A 471 19.29 -2.01 -5.64
N THR A 472 19.62 -1.70 -6.89
CA THR A 472 20.56 -2.51 -7.68
C THR A 472 21.97 -2.49 -7.08
N PHE A 473 22.43 -1.31 -6.65
CA PHE A 473 23.71 -1.18 -5.97
C PHE A 473 23.74 -1.98 -4.65
N GLU A 474 22.70 -1.83 -3.82
CA GLU A 474 22.55 -2.57 -2.56
C GLU A 474 22.52 -4.09 -2.79
N ALA A 475 21.83 -4.56 -3.83
CA ALA A 475 21.77 -5.98 -4.19
C ALA A 475 23.14 -6.52 -4.59
N LYS A 476 23.88 -5.79 -5.44
CA LYS A 476 25.25 -6.17 -5.84
C LYS A 476 26.19 -6.26 -4.64
N LYS A 477 26.14 -5.27 -3.75
CA LYS A 477 26.93 -5.23 -2.51
C LYS A 477 26.59 -6.39 -1.58
N ARG A 478 25.30 -6.67 -1.37
CA ARG A 478 24.85 -7.70 -0.44
C ARG A 478 25.14 -9.12 -0.91
N PHE A 479 24.93 -9.40 -2.19
CA PHE A 479 25.06 -10.76 -2.72
C PHE A 479 26.44 -11.02 -3.31
N GLU A 480 27.40 -10.10 -3.08
CA GLU A 480 28.77 -10.18 -3.61
C GLU A 480 28.75 -10.60 -5.07
N ILE A 481 27.85 -9.98 -5.85
CA ILE A 481 27.84 -10.13 -7.30
C ILE A 481 29.09 -9.37 -7.75
N GLN A 482 30.23 -10.03 -7.65
CA GLN A 482 31.45 -9.64 -8.35
C GLN A 482 31.03 -9.41 -9.79
N GLN A 483 31.74 -8.52 -10.48
CA GLN A 483 31.67 -8.55 -11.93
C GLN A 483 32.13 -9.94 -12.33
N ILE A 484 31.16 -10.82 -12.57
CA ILE A 484 31.27 -11.84 -13.59
C ILE A 484 31.77 -11.02 -14.77
N SER A 485 33.06 -11.16 -15.06
CA SER A 485 33.64 -10.67 -16.31
C SER A 485 32.66 -11.06 -17.39
N SER A 486 32.47 -10.19 -18.37
CA SER A 486 31.67 -10.35 -19.58
C SER A 486 31.93 -11.68 -20.33
N SER A 487 31.55 -12.80 -19.73
CA SER A 487 31.84 -14.17 -20.16
C SER A 487 30.78 -15.18 -19.71
N GLU A 488 29.79 -14.81 -18.87
CA GLU A 488 28.65 -15.71 -18.53
C GLU A 488 27.27 -15.12 -18.87
N GLU A 489 27.18 -14.20 -19.83
CA GLU A 489 25.92 -13.97 -20.56
C GLU A 489 25.72 -14.97 -21.72
N ASN A 490 26.66 -15.89 -21.94
CA ASN A 490 26.53 -16.97 -22.92
C ASN A 490 26.12 -18.28 -22.25
N ILE A 491 24.84 -18.40 -21.89
CA ILE A 491 24.19 -19.71 -21.91
C ILE A 491 22.79 -19.55 -22.55
N THR A 492 22.68 -20.13 -23.75
CA THR A 492 21.49 -20.47 -24.55
C THR A 492 20.84 -19.42 -25.43
N THR A 493 21.55 -19.04 -26.50
CA THR A 493 21.02 -19.13 -27.87
C THR A 493 22.12 -19.73 -28.75
N ASP A 494 22.00 -21.02 -29.06
CA ASP A 494 22.86 -21.71 -30.03
C ASP A 494 22.50 -21.19 -31.45
N GLU A 495 23.06 -20.05 -31.83
CA GLU A 495 23.32 -19.72 -33.24
C GLU A 495 24.79 -19.30 -33.32
N GLU A 496 25.60 -20.13 -33.99
CA GLU A 496 26.99 -19.82 -34.28
C GLU A 496 27.06 -18.47 -35.03
N GLU A 497 27.62 -17.46 -34.37
CA GLU A 497 27.71 -16.11 -34.91
C GLU A 497 28.73 -16.09 -36.08
N LYS A 498 28.23 -16.10 -37.32
CA LYS A 498 29.05 -16.15 -38.55
C LYS A 498 30.07 -15.01 -38.60
N SER A 499 31.28 -15.32 -39.07
CA SER A 499 32.35 -14.35 -39.30
C SER A 499 31.99 -13.37 -40.44
N LEU A 500 32.65 -12.19 -40.46
CA LEU A 500 32.43 -11.20 -41.53
C LEU A 500 32.72 -11.79 -42.93
N GLU A 501 33.76 -12.62 -43.02
CA GLU A 501 34.18 -13.29 -44.26
C GLU A 501 33.13 -14.31 -44.74
N GLU A 502 32.47 -15.02 -43.82
CA GLU A 502 31.35 -15.93 -44.13
C GLU A 502 30.08 -15.17 -44.55
N LEU A 503 29.80 -14.01 -43.95
CA LEU A 503 28.67 -13.17 -44.34
C LEU A 503 28.87 -12.55 -45.72
N GLU A 504 30.09 -12.10 -46.04
CA GLU A 504 30.44 -11.59 -47.38
C GLU A 504 30.33 -12.68 -48.45
N GLN A 505 30.78 -13.90 -48.16
CA GLN A 505 30.59 -15.05 -49.05
C GLN A 505 29.10 -15.39 -49.24
N GLN A 506 28.31 -15.36 -48.17
CA GLN A 506 26.88 -15.62 -48.23
C GLN A 506 26.12 -14.54 -49.00
N LEU A 507 26.50 -13.26 -48.85
CA LEU A 507 25.97 -12.16 -49.63
C LEU A 507 26.28 -12.33 -51.12
N ALA A 508 27.50 -12.74 -51.47
CA ALA A 508 27.87 -13.02 -52.85
C ALA A 508 27.02 -14.16 -53.45
N GLN A 509 26.79 -15.23 -52.68
CA GLN A 509 25.98 -16.36 -53.09
C GLN A 509 24.50 -15.96 -53.32
N PHE A 510 23.91 -15.17 -52.44
CA PHE A 510 22.54 -14.68 -52.64
C PHE A 510 22.41 -13.77 -53.85
N ASN A 511 23.41 -12.92 -54.12
CA ASN A 511 23.42 -12.08 -55.32
C ASN A 511 23.53 -12.91 -56.62
N GLU A 512 24.33 -13.97 -56.62
CA GLU A 512 24.42 -14.89 -57.76
C GLU A 512 23.09 -15.64 -57.99
N GLN A 513 22.46 -16.13 -56.93
CA GLN A 513 21.15 -16.78 -56.98
C GLN A 513 20.06 -15.83 -57.47
N LEU A 514 20.09 -14.56 -57.04
CA LEU A 514 19.17 -13.53 -57.49
C LEU A 514 19.33 -13.29 -58.99
N GLN A 515 20.56 -13.19 -59.51
CA GLN A 515 20.78 -13.03 -60.95
C GLN A 515 20.30 -14.24 -61.76
N GLN A 516 20.53 -15.46 -61.27
CA GLN A 516 20.01 -16.67 -61.91
C GLN A 516 18.48 -16.70 -61.90
N CYS A 517 17.84 -16.33 -60.80
CA CYS A 517 16.37 -16.27 -60.69
C CYS A 517 15.77 -15.20 -61.60
N ILE A 518 16.41 -14.04 -61.74
CA ILE A 518 15.98 -12.99 -62.68
C ILE A 518 16.09 -13.49 -64.12
N LEU A 519 17.19 -14.15 -64.48
CA LEU A 519 17.39 -14.69 -65.83
C LEU A 519 16.37 -15.79 -66.18
N LEU A 520 16.01 -16.62 -65.20
CA LEU A 520 14.97 -17.66 -65.35
C LEU A 520 13.57 -17.05 -65.42
N SER A 521 13.30 -15.99 -64.64
CA SER A 521 12.05 -15.23 -64.67
C SER A 521 11.82 -14.54 -66.03
N GLU A 522 12.89 -14.11 -66.71
CA GLU A 522 12.81 -13.58 -68.08
C GLU A 522 12.48 -14.66 -69.13
N GLN A 523 12.80 -15.92 -68.84
CA GLN A 523 12.51 -17.07 -69.72
C GLN A 523 11.10 -17.65 -69.48
N GLU A 524 10.57 -17.55 -68.26
CA GLU A 524 9.21 -18.00 -67.90
C GLU A 524 8.41 -16.91 -67.13
N PRO A 525 7.87 -15.89 -67.82
CA PRO A 525 7.27 -14.70 -67.19
C PRO A 525 5.96 -14.94 -66.43
N GLU A 526 5.32 -16.10 -66.60
CA GLU A 526 4.04 -16.44 -65.94
C GLU A 526 4.22 -17.25 -64.64
N SER A 527 5.46 -17.57 -64.24
CA SER A 527 5.73 -18.31 -63.00
C SER A 527 5.75 -17.40 -61.78
N THR A 528 4.72 -17.51 -60.94
CA THR A 528 4.63 -16.80 -59.66
C THR A 528 5.68 -17.25 -58.63
N GLU A 529 6.27 -18.44 -58.80
CA GLU A 529 7.31 -18.96 -57.91
C GLU A 529 8.62 -18.15 -58.02
N TYR A 530 9.02 -17.75 -59.24
CA TYR A 530 10.24 -16.95 -59.42
C TYR A 530 10.09 -15.53 -58.86
N SER A 531 8.91 -14.94 -58.96
CA SER A 531 8.63 -13.61 -58.40
C SER A 531 8.71 -13.62 -56.87
N SER A 532 8.14 -14.64 -56.22
CA SER A 532 8.26 -14.81 -54.75
C SER A 532 9.71 -15.05 -54.33
N LEU A 533 10.44 -15.89 -55.06
CA LEU A 533 11.83 -16.21 -54.73
C LEU A 533 12.78 -15.02 -54.92
N ILE A 534 12.51 -14.17 -55.91
CA ILE A 534 13.23 -12.90 -56.11
C ILE A 534 13.01 -11.96 -54.93
N GLU A 535 11.79 -11.83 -54.42
CA GLU A 535 11.47 -10.99 -53.26
C GLU A 535 12.16 -11.51 -51.98
N ASP A 536 12.13 -12.82 -51.75
CA ASP A 536 12.80 -13.46 -50.62
C ASP A 536 14.32 -13.29 -50.68
N LEU A 537 14.94 -13.45 -51.86
CA LEU A 537 16.38 -13.23 -52.06
C LEU A 537 16.77 -11.77 -51.86
N GLN A 538 15.95 -10.82 -52.33
CA GLN A 538 16.17 -9.39 -52.09
C GLN A 538 16.12 -9.05 -50.59
N ASN A 539 15.18 -9.63 -49.85
CA ASN A 539 15.08 -9.47 -48.40
C ASN A 539 16.29 -10.09 -47.67
N ALA A 540 16.72 -11.29 -48.07
CA ALA A 540 17.90 -11.94 -47.50
C ALA A 540 19.19 -11.14 -47.77
N ILE A 541 19.34 -10.58 -48.97
CA ILE A 541 20.45 -9.68 -49.34
C ILE A 541 20.45 -8.43 -48.46
N ASN A 542 19.30 -7.79 -48.27
CA ASN A 542 19.18 -6.60 -47.43
C ASN A 542 19.58 -6.88 -45.98
N LEU A 543 19.04 -7.94 -45.38
CA LEU A 543 19.36 -8.33 -43.99
C LEU A 543 20.83 -8.71 -43.82
N THR A 544 21.40 -9.46 -44.77
CA THR A 544 22.82 -9.84 -44.74
C THR A 544 23.72 -8.62 -44.91
N THR A 545 23.33 -7.66 -45.75
CA THR A 545 24.03 -6.39 -45.93
C THR A 545 23.98 -5.53 -44.68
N GLU A 546 22.83 -5.47 -43.98
CA GLU A 546 22.71 -4.78 -42.69
C GLU A 546 23.61 -5.41 -41.62
N LEU A 547 23.66 -6.75 -41.53
CA LEU A 547 24.55 -7.47 -40.61
C LEU A 547 26.03 -7.22 -40.92
N ILE A 548 26.41 -7.20 -42.20
CA ILE A 548 27.77 -6.81 -42.64
C ILE A 548 28.06 -5.37 -42.25
N ASN A 549 27.13 -4.43 -42.47
CA ASN A 549 27.30 -3.03 -42.09
C ASN A 549 27.43 -2.85 -40.58
N ILE A 550 26.70 -3.63 -39.77
CA ILE A 550 26.84 -3.65 -38.31
C ILE A 550 28.24 -4.12 -37.94
N LYS A 551 28.71 -5.26 -38.47
CA LYS A 551 30.06 -5.77 -38.18
C LYS A 551 31.18 -4.87 -38.72
N LEU A 552 30.99 -4.23 -39.87
CA LEU A 552 31.92 -3.22 -40.40
C LEU A 552 31.90 -1.96 -39.54
N SER A 553 30.76 -1.56 -38.98
CA SER A 553 30.68 -0.44 -38.03
C SER A 553 31.37 -0.76 -36.70
N GLU A 554 31.29 -2.03 -36.25
CA GLU A 554 32.04 -2.54 -35.10
C GLU A 554 33.55 -2.57 -35.40
N GLN A 555 33.97 -2.97 -36.60
CA GLN A 555 35.38 -2.91 -37.04
C GLN A 555 35.87 -1.46 -37.25
N GLN A 556 35.03 -0.55 -37.76
CA GLN A 556 35.37 0.86 -37.90
C GLN A 556 35.43 1.58 -36.53
N GLN A 557 34.68 1.12 -35.53
CA GLN A 557 34.90 1.52 -34.12
C GLN A 557 36.24 1.03 -33.57
N THR A 558 36.82 -0.05 -34.12
CA THR A 558 38.18 -0.50 -33.76
C THR A 558 39.30 0.21 -34.52
N HIS A 559 39.07 0.68 -35.75
CA HIS A 559 40.09 1.29 -36.61
C HIS A 559 40.09 2.83 -36.66
N SER A 560 39.12 3.49 -36.04
CA SER A 560 39.13 4.97 -35.88
C SER A 560 40.01 5.47 -34.73
N ASN A 561 40.72 4.56 -34.02
CA ASN A 561 41.69 4.92 -32.98
C ASN A 561 43.13 4.92 -33.50
N THR A 562 43.40 5.61 -34.60
CA THR A 562 44.78 5.98 -34.96
C THR A 562 44.86 7.39 -35.54
N ILE A 563 44.13 8.31 -34.91
CA ILE A 563 44.56 9.70 -34.75
C ILE A 563 44.62 9.90 -33.24
N VAL A 564 45.72 10.44 -32.74
CA VAL A 564 45.83 10.91 -31.35
C VAL A 564 44.92 12.13 -31.23
N GLU A 565 43.61 11.92 -31.14
CA GLU A 565 42.71 12.90 -30.56
C GLU A 565 43.02 12.95 -29.07
N SER A 566 43.31 14.15 -28.57
CA SER A 566 43.43 14.38 -27.14
C SER A 566 42.14 13.88 -26.48
N ALA A 567 42.24 12.90 -25.59
CA ALA A 567 41.10 12.48 -24.79
C ALA A 567 40.52 13.72 -24.09
N VAL A 568 39.24 14.00 -24.31
CA VAL A 568 38.53 15.12 -23.66
C VAL A 568 37.84 14.57 -22.42
N PRO A 569 38.03 15.18 -21.23
CA PRO A 569 37.32 14.77 -20.03
C PRO A 569 35.80 14.98 -20.18
N LEU A 570 35.00 14.08 -19.62
CA LEU A 570 33.54 14.11 -19.77
C LEU A 570 32.86 15.22 -18.98
N TYR A 571 33.46 15.60 -17.87
CA TYR A 571 33.03 16.72 -17.05
C TYR A 571 34.14 17.75 -17.04
N GLN A 572 33.77 19.02 -16.91
CA GLN A 572 34.68 20.12 -16.66
C GLN A 572 34.71 20.44 -15.16
N GLU A 573 35.78 21.08 -14.71
CA GLU A 573 35.83 21.61 -13.35
C GLU A 573 34.70 22.64 -13.17
N GLY A 574 33.87 22.43 -12.14
CA GLY A 574 32.65 23.19 -11.89
C GLY A 574 31.36 22.47 -12.26
N ASP A 575 31.42 21.38 -13.03
CA ASP A 575 30.23 20.61 -13.38
C ASP A 575 29.64 19.90 -12.15
N TYR A 576 28.31 19.93 -12.08
CA TYR A 576 27.56 19.15 -11.11
C TYR A 576 27.33 17.74 -11.66
N CYS A 577 27.58 16.76 -10.81
CA CYS A 577 27.35 15.35 -11.08
C CYS A 577 26.75 14.70 -9.83
N TYR A 578 26.27 13.48 -9.97
CA TYR A 578 26.10 12.58 -8.83
C TYR A 578 27.38 11.75 -8.69
N GLY A 579 28.00 11.78 -7.51
CA GLY A 579 29.10 10.89 -7.14
C GLY A 579 28.62 9.86 -6.12
N LEU A 580 29.06 8.61 -6.27
CA LEU A 580 28.73 7.54 -5.34
C LEU A 580 29.74 7.52 -4.18
N TYR A 581 29.28 7.81 -2.97
CA TYR A 581 30.10 7.77 -1.74
C TYR A 581 29.47 6.80 -0.73
N GLU A 582 30.25 5.85 -0.22
CA GLU A 582 29.79 4.83 0.75
C GLU A 582 28.49 4.10 0.36
N GLY A 583 28.17 4.05 -0.94
CA GLY A 583 26.98 3.39 -1.48
C GLY A 583 25.73 4.26 -1.62
N LEU A 584 25.89 5.57 -1.45
CA LEU A 584 24.84 6.57 -1.56
C LEU A 584 25.24 7.59 -2.63
N TRP A 585 24.26 8.02 -3.43
CA TRP A 585 24.50 9.05 -4.45
C TRP A 585 24.40 10.42 -3.84
N TYR A 586 25.45 11.22 -4.02
CA TYR A 586 25.49 12.58 -3.56
C TYR A 586 25.69 13.52 -4.73
N VAL A 587 24.92 14.61 -4.73
CA VAL A 587 25.25 15.77 -5.57
C VAL A 587 26.68 16.17 -5.24
N ALA A 588 27.51 16.25 -6.26
CA ALA A 588 28.91 16.56 -6.14
C ALA A 588 29.31 17.53 -7.24
N VAL A 589 30.33 18.34 -6.97
CA VAL A 589 30.92 19.25 -7.94
C VAL A 589 32.27 18.69 -8.34
N VAL A 590 32.54 18.58 -9.62
CA VAL A 590 33.88 18.23 -10.12
C VAL A 590 34.82 19.39 -9.79
N THR A 591 35.77 19.16 -8.89
CA THR A 591 36.71 20.18 -8.42
C THR A 591 38.09 20.07 -9.04
N LYS A 592 38.44 18.88 -9.54
CA LYS A 592 39.69 18.65 -10.26
C LYS A 592 39.56 17.45 -11.18
N ILE A 593 40.23 17.49 -12.32
CA ILE A 593 40.29 16.35 -13.25
C ILE A 593 41.74 15.87 -13.34
N ILE A 594 41.97 14.58 -13.16
CA ILE A 594 43.26 13.94 -13.39
C ILE A 594 43.16 13.13 -14.67
N ASP A 595 43.98 13.53 -15.63
CA ASP A 595 44.23 12.78 -16.86
C ASP A 595 45.28 11.69 -16.58
N ASN A 596 44.84 10.44 -16.43
CA ASN A 596 45.73 9.30 -16.23
C ASN A 596 46.23 8.70 -17.55
N THR A 597 45.86 9.28 -18.69
CA THR A 597 46.21 8.78 -20.04
C THR A 597 47.74 8.72 -20.27
N LYS A 598 48.53 9.55 -19.58
CA LYS A 598 50.00 9.55 -19.67
C LYS A 598 50.72 8.58 -18.72
N LYS A 599 50.06 8.07 -17.67
CA LYS A 599 50.67 7.14 -16.69
C LYS A 599 50.61 5.66 -17.11
N LEU A 600 49.94 5.36 -18.22
CA LEU A 600 49.62 4.00 -18.68
C LEU A 600 50.45 3.50 -19.87
N ALA A 601 51.56 4.18 -20.21
CA ALA A 601 52.38 3.85 -21.38
C ALA A 601 53.16 2.52 -21.29
N GLU A 602 53.07 1.76 -20.19
CA GLU A 602 53.81 0.50 -19.98
C GLU A 602 52.94 -0.77 -19.83
N SER A 603 51.62 -0.71 -20.05
CA SER A 603 50.79 -1.94 -20.04
C SER A 603 49.81 -1.99 -21.20
N SER A 604 49.94 -3.04 -22.01
CA SER A 604 49.13 -3.35 -23.18
C SER A 604 47.62 -3.32 -22.87
N ILE A 605 46.89 -2.49 -23.62
CA ILE A 605 45.42 -2.40 -23.73
C ILE A 605 44.67 -1.87 -22.49
N LYS A 606 44.53 -0.53 -22.37
CA LYS A 606 43.42 0.12 -21.65
C LYS A 606 43.02 1.47 -22.29
N LYS A 607 41.72 1.78 -22.28
CA LYS A 607 41.11 3.06 -22.74
C LYS A 607 41.63 4.25 -21.89
N PRO A 608 41.62 5.49 -22.43
CA PRO A 608 41.90 6.70 -21.64
C PRO A 608 41.04 6.73 -20.36
N SER A 609 41.63 6.99 -19.21
CA SER A 609 40.92 7.09 -17.94
C SER A 609 41.12 8.47 -17.31
N PHE A 610 40.00 9.12 -17.01
CA PHE A 610 39.97 10.34 -16.21
C PHE A 610 39.48 9.99 -14.81
N GLU A 611 40.17 10.48 -13.79
CA GLU A 611 39.68 10.51 -12.42
C GLU A 611 39.19 11.92 -12.11
N TYR A 612 38.00 12.02 -11.55
CA TYR A 612 37.37 13.27 -11.17
C TYR A 612 37.47 13.39 -9.65
N LEU A 613 38.20 14.39 -9.15
CA LEU A 613 38.08 14.78 -7.75
C LEU A 613 36.75 15.52 -7.62
N VAL A 614 35.76 14.85 -7.02
CA VAL A 614 34.48 15.48 -6.74
C VAL A 614 34.42 15.95 -5.30
N ARG A 615 33.75 17.07 -5.07
CA ARG A 615 33.40 17.55 -3.73
C ARG A 615 31.91 17.36 -3.52
N TYR A 616 31.54 16.65 -2.47
CA TYR A 616 30.14 16.34 -2.16
C TYR A 616 29.44 17.55 -1.53
N VAL A 617 28.40 18.02 -2.22
CA VAL A 617 27.54 19.13 -1.77
C VAL A 617 26.81 18.70 -0.50
N GLY A 618 26.87 19.54 0.53
CA GLY A 618 26.25 19.23 1.82
C GLY A 618 27.07 18.34 2.76
N TYR A 619 28.28 17.94 2.37
CA TYR A 619 29.15 17.03 3.15
C TYR A 619 30.58 17.54 3.32
N GLY A 620 31.07 18.41 2.41
CA GLY A 620 32.39 19.05 2.51
C GLY A 620 33.59 18.12 2.27
N ASN A 621 33.37 16.81 2.09
CA ASN A 621 34.39 15.84 1.73
C ASN A 621 34.65 15.85 0.22
N SER A 622 35.85 15.42 -0.18
CA SER A 622 36.20 15.23 -1.60
C SER A 622 36.83 13.86 -1.82
N GLU A 623 36.56 13.25 -2.96
CA GLU A 623 37.09 11.95 -3.33
C GLU A 623 37.34 11.86 -4.83
N PHE A 624 38.34 11.06 -5.22
CA PHE A 624 38.56 10.73 -6.62
C PHE A 624 37.60 9.62 -7.05
N ILE A 625 36.82 9.89 -8.08
CA ILE A 625 35.92 8.91 -8.70
C ILE A 625 36.26 8.75 -10.18
N SER A 626 36.28 7.52 -10.67
CA SER A 626 36.47 7.21 -12.09
C SER A 626 35.10 7.10 -12.78
N LYS A 627 35.08 7.09 -14.12
CA LYS A 627 33.86 6.79 -14.91
C LYS A 627 33.65 5.28 -15.12
N GLU A 628 34.15 4.43 -14.23
CA GLU A 628 33.96 2.98 -14.33
C GLU A 628 32.52 2.60 -13.98
N ARG A 629 31.62 2.78 -14.96
CA ARG A 629 30.15 2.52 -15.08
C ARG A 629 29.21 2.81 -13.89
N TYR A 630 29.67 3.09 -12.66
CA TYR A 630 28.78 3.11 -11.49
C TYR A 630 29.13 4.14 -10.40
N THR A 631 30.14 4.99 -10.59
CA THR A 631 30.63 5.90 -9.53
C THR A 631 30.36 7.38 -9.78
N ILE A 632 30.09 7.79 -11.03
CA ILE A 632 29.75 9.17 -11.40
C ILE A 632 28.63 9.21 -12.46
N LYS A 633 27.67 10.13 -12.34
CA LYS A 633 26.52 10.31 -13.25
C LYS A 633 26.17 11.77 -13.47
N ASP A 634 25.48 12.05 -14.58
CA ASP A 634 24.96 13.39 -14.85
C ASP A 634 23.97 13.81 -13.76
N TYR A 635 24.14 15.04 -13.29
CA TYR A 635 23.24 15.62 -12.31
C TYR A 635 21.89 15.98 -12.97
N SER A 636 20.79 15.64 -12.30
CA SER A 636 19.45 16.12 -12.63
C SER A 636 18.78 16.59 -11.35
N HIS A 637 17.97 17.65 -11.43
CA HIS A 637 17.32 18.18 -10.24
C HIS A 637 16.10 17.32 -9.83
N PRO A 638 15.67 17.38 -8.55
CA PRO A 638 14.43 16.74 -8.12
C PRO A 638 13.26 17.18 -9.01
N PRO A 639 12.33 16.28 -9.39
CA PRO A 639 11.17 16.68 -10.19
C PRO A 639 10.36 17.74 -9.44
N THR A 640 10.09 18.85 -10.13
CA THR A 640 9.47 20.03 -9.53
C THR A 640 8.02 19.78 -9.06
N GLU A 641 7.36 18.75 -9.61
CA GLU A 641 6.03 18.28 -9.20
C GLU A 641 5.94 17.80 -7.75
N TYR A 642 7.06 17.37 -7.15
CA TYR A 642 7.15 16.93 -5.75
C TYR A 642 7.52 18.06 -4.78
N LEU A 643 7.93 19.23 -5.30
CA LEU A 643 8.29 20.43 -4.53
C LEU A 643 7.13 21.43 -4.47
N GLN A 644 5.96 20.94 -4.04
CA GLN A 644 4.78 21.78 -3.83
C GLN A 644 4.89 22.60 -2.54
N SER A 645 4.12 23.69 -2.45
CA SER A 645 4.03 24.48 -1.21
C SER A 645 3.61 23.58 -0.04
N GLY A 646 4.39 23.60 1.05
CA GLY A 646 4.23 22.73 2.20
C GLY A 646 5.01 21.42 2.15
N SER A 647 5.63 21.06 1.02
CA SER A 647 6.50 19.87 0.92
C SER A 647 7.68 19.97 1.87
N LYS A 648 7.94 18.88 2.61
CA LYS A 648 9.16 18.75 3.43
C LYS A 648 10.34 18.41 2.52
N CYS A 649 11.43 19.13 2.67
CA CYS A 649 12.67 18.93 1.91
C CYS A 649 13.88 19.11 2.82
N LEU A 650 15.04 18.70 2.30
CA LEU A 650 16.34 19.05 2.84
C LEU A 650 16.95 20.11 1.92
N ALA A 651 17.46 21.19 2.48
CA ALA A 651 18.09 22.26 1.73
C ALA A 651 19.49 22.57 2.26
N VAL A 652 20.43 22.87 1.37
CA VAL A 652 21.71 23.49 1.75
C VAL A 652 21.56 25.01 1.65
N ASN A 653 22.11 25.72 2.63
CA ASN A 653 22.13 27.18 2.61
C ASN A 653 22.87 27.68 1.37
N ALA A 654 22.23 28.49 0.53
CA ALA A 654 22.84 28.97 -0.72
C ALA A 654 24.10 29.83 -0.51
N ASN A 655 24.26 30.43 0.69
CA ASN A 655 25.44 31.21 1.07
C ASN A 655 26.56 30.36 1.67
N ASP A 656 26.29 29.09 1.98
CA ASP A 656 27.27 28.11 2.45
C ASP A 656 27.00 26.76 1.76
N PRO A 657 27.40 26.61 0.48
CA PRO A 657 27.16 25.39 -0.31
C PRO A 657 27.87 24.14 0.24
N ASP A 658 28.88 24.36 1.11
CA ASP A 658 29.60 23.31 1.84
C ASP A 658 28.92 22.98 3.20
N GLY A 659 27.90 23.75 3.59
CA GLY A 659 27.10 23.56 4.79
C GLY A 659 26.19 22.35 4.69
N LEU A 660 25.89 21.73 5.83
CA LEU A 660 25.05 20.53 5.88
C LEU A 660 23.64 20.78 5.36
N TYR A 661 23.02 19.74 4.81
CA TYR A 661 21.59 19.76 4.53
C TYR A 661 20.82 19.99 5.83
N GLU A 662 19.91 20.97 5.80
CA GLU A 662 19.04 21.33 6.90
C GLU A 662 17.58 21.08 6.54
N ASP A 663 16.81 20.77 7.57
CA ASP A 663 15.38 20.53 7.49
C ASP A 663 14.66 21.80 7.02
N ALA A 664 13.95 21.71 5.90
CA ALA A 664 13.28 22.86 5.28
C ALA A 664 11.87 22.51 4.79
N VAL A 665 11.05 23.55 4.60
CA VAL A 665 9.72 23.43 4.00
C VAL A 665 9.67 24.30 2.75
N VAL A 666 9.18 23.74 1.66
CA VAL A 666 8.98 24.47 0.41
C VAL A 666 7.84 25.46 0.58
N ASP A 667 8.11 26.74 0.34
CA ASP A 667 7.09 27.78 0.39
C ASP A 667 6.45 27.99 -0.98
N LYS A 668 7.28 28.20 -2.01
CA LYS A 668 6.82 28.48 -3.38
C LYS A 668 7.87 28.13 -4.42
N LEU A 669 7.44 27.48 -5.50
CA LEU A 669 8.25 27.26 -6.70
C LEU A 669 8.37 28.55 -7.51
N THR A 670 9.55 28.86 -8.03
CA THR A 670 9.72 29.99 -8.97
C THR A 670 9.68 29.50 -10.42
N GLU A 671 9.54 30.42 -11.39
CA GLU A 671 9.63 30.11 -12.82
C GLU A 671 11.08 29.78 -13.28
N LYS A 672 12.05 29.82 -12.37
CA LYS A 672 13.48 29.53 -12.59
C LYS A 672 13.86 28.27 -11.79
N GLU A 673 15.04 27.69 -12.04
CA GLU A 673 15.59 26.51 -11.34
C GLU A 673 15.91 26.75 -9.84
N THR A 674 15.08 27.51 -9.13
CA THR A 674 15.18 27.87 -7.72
C THR A 674 13.83 27.71 -7.04
N VAL A 675 13.86 27.42 -5.75
CA VAL A 675 12.69 27.27 -4.90
C VAL A 675 12.88 28.07 -3.61
N TRP A 676 11.80 28.71 -3.15
CA TRP A 676 11.81 29.35 -1.83
C TRP A 676 11.55 28.30 -0.76
N VAL A 677 12.46 28.23 0.20
CA VAL A 677 12.34 27.32 1.35
C VAL A 677 12.51 28.09 2.66
N THR A 678 11.82 27.62 3.69
CA THR A 678 12.01 28.06 5.08
C THR A 678 12.76 26.99 5.85
N PHE A 679 13.96 27.33 6.33
CA PHE A 679 14.78 26.47 7.19
C PHE A 679 14.16 26.39 8.58
N LYS A 680 13.82 25.18 9.05
CA LYS A 680 13.02 25.00 10.28
C LYS A 680 13.75 25.46 11.55
N GLU A 681 15.04 25.16 11.67
CA GLU A 681 15.81 25.49 12.88
C GLU A 681 16.13 26.99 13.00
N ARG A 682 16.33 27.64 11.85
CA ARG A 682 16.72 29.06 11.80
C ARG A 682 15.52 30.00 11.64
N GLY A 683 14.38 29.49 11.15
CA GLY A 683 13.20 30.28 10.80
C GLY A 683 13.45 31.28 9.66
N ILE A 684 14.53 31.09 8.90
CA ILE A 684 14.95 31.98 7.82
C ILE A 684 14.41 31.43 6.50
N MET A 685 13.81 32.33 5.72
CA MET A 685 13.32 32.05 4.37
C MET A 685 14.38 32.45 3.35
N GLN A 686 14.73 31.57 2.42
CA GLN A 686 15.76 31.80 1.41
C GLN A 686 15.36 31.18 0.07
N GLU A 687 15.76 31.84 -1.03
CA GLU A 687 15.70 31.25 -2.36
C GLU A 687 16.91 30.34 -2.57
N VAL A 688 16.65 29.07 -2.86
CA VAL A 688 17.66 28.03 -2.96
C VAL A 688 17.58 27.38 -4.35
N PRO A 689 18.70 27.26 -5.09
CA PRO A 689 18.75 26.52 -6.35
C PRO A 689 18.28 25.07 -6.17
N LEU A 690 17.56 24.51 -7.15
CA LEU A 690 17.06 23.13 -7.07
C LEU A 690 18.17 22.10 -6.84
N ARG A 691 19.42 22.41 -7.24
CA ARG A 691 20.62 21.60 -6.96
C ARG A 691 21.07 21.53 -5.53
N LEU A 692 20.61 22.44 -4.70
CA LEU A 692 20.85 22.44 -3.27
C LEU A 692 19.64 21.90 -2.48
N ILE A 693 18.66 21.32 -3.18
CA ILE A 693 17.44 20.75 -2.60
C ILE A 693 17.43 19.23 -2.77
N ARG A 694 17.00 18.51 -1.74
CA ARG A 694 16.67 17.09 -1.77
C ARG A 694 15.29 16.85 -1.19
N LEU A 695 14.61 15.82 -1.64
CA LEU A 695 13.34 15.42 -1.03
C LEU A 695 13.63 14.79 0.34
N ALA A 696 12.79 15.04 1.33
CA ALA A 696 12.98 14.47 2.67
C ALA A 696 12.90 12.92 2.70
N SER A 697 12.43 12.32 1.60
CA SER A 697 12.35 10.89 1.31
C SER A 697 13.66 10.26 0.80
N ASP A 698 14.66 11.10 0.56
CA ASP A 698 15.94 10.66 0.06
C ASP A 698 16.81 10.32 1.29
N HIS A 699 16.69 9.09 1.82
CA HIS A 699 17.51 8.56 2.92
C HIS A 699 19.01 8.42 2.51
N PHE A 700 19.67 9.54 2.23
CA PHE A 700 21.11 9.64 1.99
C PHE A 700 21.88 10.28 3.16
N TYR A 701 21.22 10.49 4.30
CA TYR A 701 21.84 11.03 5.51
C TYR A 701 22.00 9.92 6.56
N ASP A 702 23.24 9.64 6.99
CA ASP A 702 23.51 8.93 8.24
C ASP A 702 23.76 9.96 9.37
N PRO A 703 22.80 10.16 10.29
CA PRO A 703 22.98 11.05 11.44
C PRO A 703 24.11 10.63 12.39
N LYS A 704 24.56 9.37 12.32
CA LYS A 704 25.59 8.82 13.20
C LYS A 704 27.00 9.03 12.65
N PHE A 705 27.16 9.43 11.39
CA PHE A 705 28.47 9.70 10.80
C PHE A 705 28.92 11.15 11.09
N LYS A 706 29.89 11.31 12.00
CA LYS A 706 30.58 12.58 12.23
C LYS A 706 31.86 12.61 11.40
N PRO A 707 31.98 13.45 10.35
CA PRO A 707 33.25 13.58 9.63
C PRO A 707 34.34 14.04 10.61
N LYS A 708 35.50 13.37 10.59
CA LYS A 708 36.67 13.80 11.37
C LYS A 708 37.09 15.18 10.85
N LYS A 709 36.94 16.23 11.68
CA LYS A 709 37.47 17.57 11.38
C LYS A 709 38.98 17.47 11.13
N PHE A 710 39.43 17.85 9.93
CA PHE A 710 40.84 18.14 9.70
C PHE A 710 41.24 19.39 10.51
N LYS A 711 42.29 19.27 11.33
CA LYS A 711 42.93 20.43 11.96
C LYS A 711 43.57 21.29 10.86
N LYS A 712 43.25 22.58 10.83
CA LYS A 712 44.04 23.58 10.08
C LYS A 712 45.48 23.56 10.61
N PRO A 713 46.51 23.69 9.75
CA PRO A 713 47.89 23.87 10.21
C PRO A 713 47.99 25.16 11.02
N GLU A 714 48.67 25.07 12.16
CA GLU A 714 48.94 26.18 13.06
C GLU A 714 49.86 27.22 12.39
N THR A 715 49.43 28.48 12.37
CA THR A 715 50.34 29.62 12.27
C THR A 715 50.35 30.33 13.62
N THR A 716 51.46 30.17 14.33
CA THR A 716 51.78 30.82 15.60
C THR A 716 52.21 32.27 15.38
N SER A 717 51.54 33.21 16.06
CA SER A 717 52.19 34.35 16.71
C SER A 717 51.23 35.04 17.69
N ASN A 718 51.61 35.03 18.98
CA ASN A 718 51.05 35.83 20.09
C ASN A 718 51.16 37.35 19.78
N THR A 719 50.39 38.30 20.33
CA THR A 719 50.15 38.62 21.77
C THR A 719 49.04 39.69 21.92
N THR A 720 48.08 39.43 22.82
CA THR A 720 47.55 40.25 23.96
C THR A 720 46.86 41.64 23.83
N THR A 721 45.65 41.70 24.47
CA THR A 721 45.03 42.78 25.33
C THR A 721 44.47 44.06 24.66
N VAL A 722 43.34 44.74 25.03
CA VAL A 722 42.40 44.82 26.19
C VAL A 722 41.00 45.28 25.70
N ALA A 723 39.97 45.02 26.50
CA ALA A 723 38.55 45.39 26.36
C ALA A 723 38.18 46.89 26.59
N SER A 724 36.87 47.16 26.41
CA SER A 724 36.06 48.38 26.68
C SER A 724 36.07 49.43 25.56
N THR A 725 34.98 50.06 25.11
CA THR A 725 33.76 50.56 25.79
C THR A 725 32.68 50.79 24.72
N ALA A 726 31.47 50.24 24.88
CA ALA A 726 30.34 50.50 23.98
C ALA A 726 29.06 50.78 24.78
N ALA A 727 28.87 52.03 25.20
CA ALA A 727 27.63 52.51 25.81
C ALA A 727 27.58 54.04 25.84
N ALA A 728 27.43 54.70 24.69
CA ALA A 728 27.04 56.13 24.65
C ALA A 728 26.42 56.58 23.31
N THR A 729 26.58 55.84 22.22
CA THR A 729 26.17 56.30 20.88
C THR A 729 24.77 55.83 20.43
N ALA A 730 24.09 54.99 21.21
CA ALA A 730 22.87 54.30 20.78
C ALA A 730 21.57 55.14 20.85
N ILE A 731 21.53 56.24 21.62
CA ILE A 731 20.26 56.91 21.96
C ILE A 731 19.88 58.02 20.96
N THR A 732 20.80 58.46 20.10
CA THR A 732 20.55 59.53 19.11
C THR A 732 20.15 58.99 17.73
N GLN A 733 20.37 57.70 17.46
CA GLN A 733 20.07 57.04 16.18
C GLN A 733 18.59 56.60 16.06
N GLU A 734 18.01 56.09 17.15
CA GLU A 734 16.62 55.57 17.18
C GLU A 734 15.54 56.62 16.86
N LYS A 735 15.73 57.88 17.26
CA LYS A 735 14.76 58.95 16.98
C LYS A 735 14.74 59.37 15.51
N LYS A 736 15.81 59.13 14.75
CA LYS A 736 15.90 59.46 13.32
C LYS A 736 15.28 58.36 12.46
N GLU A 737 15.44 57.09 12.84
CA GLU A 737 14.86 55.94 12.12
C GLU A 737 13.34 55.85 12.27
N GLN A 738 12.77 56.21 13.43
CA GLN A 738 11.30 56.18 13.60
C GLN A 738 10.57 57.21 12.72
N ALA A 739 11.18 58.37 12.46
CA ALA A 739 10.58 59.39 11.58
C ALA A 739 10.56 58.95 10.10
N GLU A 740 11.60 58.24 9.63
CA GLU A 740 11.64 57.68 8.27
C GLU A 740 10.66 56.53 8.05
N ILE A 741 10.43 55.70 9.07
CA ILE A 741 9.47 54.59 9.01
C ILE A 741 8.03 55.12 8.85
N ILE A 742 7.69 56.22 9.54
CA ILE A 742 6.36 56.85 9.44
C ILE A 742 6.14 57.46 8.04
N ALA A 743 7.16 58.10 7.46
CA ALA A 743 7.09 58.64 6.10
C ALA A 743 6.95 57.53 5.02
N LYS A 744 7.67 56.40 5.17
CA LYS A 744 7.55 55.24 4.26
C LYS A 744 6.18 54.56 4.35
N LYS A 745 5.56 54.51 5.55
CA LYS A 745 4.21 53.96 5.72
C LYS A 745 3.13 54.82 5.02
N LYS A 746 3.25 56.16 5.08
CA LYS A 746 2.31 57.08 4.41
C LYS A 746 2.35 56.94 2.87
N LYS A 747 3.56 56.86 2.27
CA LYS A 747 3.75 56.60 0.84
C LYS A 747 3.22 55.24 0.37
N LYS A 748 3.29 54.21 1.22
CA LYS A 748 2.77 52.86 0.92
C LYS A 748 1.24 52.81 0.96
N GLN A 749 0.61 53.64 1.79
CA GLN A 749 -0.85 53.75 1.89
C GLN A 749 -1.45 54.50 0.69
N GLU A 750 -0.80 55.57 0.23
CA GLU A 750 -1.20 56.30 -0.99
C GLU A 750 -1.09 55.42 -2.26
N LYS A 751 -0.03 54.60 -2.37
CA LYS A 751 0.11 53.61 -3.47
C LYS A 751 -0.96 52.51 -3.44
N ARG A 752 -1.42 52.09 -2.25
CA ARG A 752 -2.50 51.09 -2.12
C ARG A 752 -3.85 51.66 -2.55
N GLN A 753 -4.15 52.92 -2.21
CA GLN A 753 -5.38 53.59 -2.63
C GLN A 753 -5.42 53.85 -4.14
N ALA A 754 -4.28 54.14 -4.77
CA ALA A 754 -4.17 54.26 -6.22
C ALA A 754 -4.45 52.92 -6.94
N LYS A 755 -3.90 51.81 -6.41
CA LYS A 755 -4.08 50.46 -6.98
C LYS A 755 -5.53 49.96 -6.87
N GLN A 756 -6.23 50.29 -5.77
CA GLN A 756 -7.65 49.97 -5.60
C GLN A 756 -8.55 50.71 -6.60
N LYS A 757 -8.27 52.01 -6.88
CA LYS A 757 -9.01 52.76 -7.90
C LYS A 757 -8.80 52.22 -9.32
N GLU A 758 -7.62 51.65 -9.59
CA GLU A 758 -7.29 51.04 -10.89
C GLU A 758 -7.97 49.65 -11.06
N GLU A 759 -8.06 48.87 -9.98
CA GLU A 759 -8.82 47.61 -9.96
C GLU A 759 -10.33 47.84 -10.10
N GLU A 760 -10.91 48.87 -9.45
CA GLU A 760 -12.33 49.23 -9.63
C GLU A 760 -12.65 49.69 -11.06
N LYS A 761 -11.73 50.41 -11.71
CA LYS A 761 -11.86 50.81 -13.11
C LYS A 761 -11.87 49.59 -14.03
N ASN A 762 -10.95 48.64 -13.83
CA ASN A 762 -10.87 47.38 -14.59
C ASN A 762 -12.11 46.48 -14.40
N ILE A 763 -12.69 46.46 -13.19
CA ILE A 763 -13.92 45.71 -12.92
C ILE A 763 -15.12 46.34 -13.64
N ASN A 764 -15.21 47.67 -13.69
CA ASN A 764 -16.29 48.35 -14.42
C ASN A 764 -16.17 48.20 -15.95
N GLU A 765 -14.96 48.21 -16.51
CA GLU A 765 -14.72 47.96 -17.94
C GLU A 765 -15.07 46.51 -18.34
N ARG A 766 -14.81 45.54 -17.46
CA ARG A 766 -15.23 44.14 -17.65
C ARG A 766 -16.75 43.97 -17.55
N LYS A 767 -17.42 44.69 -16.64
CA LYS A 767 -18.90 44.70 -16.54
C LYS A 767 -19.55 45.31 -17.80
N GLN A 768 -18.99 46.38 -18.35
CA GLN A 768 -19.47 46.99 -19.60
C GLN A 768 -19.21 46.09 -20.83
N SER A 769 -18.08 45.37 -20.85
CA SER A 769 -17.80 44.35 -21.88
C SER A 769 -18.77 43.16 -21.80
N TRP A 770 -19.12 42.72 -20.59
CA TRP A 770 -20.09 41.64 -20.39
C TRP A 770 -21.53 42.05 -20.75
N GLN A 771 -21.93 43.30 -20.47
CA GLN A 771 -23.22 43.84 -20.93
C GLN A 771 -23.26 44.02 -22.46
N SER A 772 -22.16 44.43 -23.09
CA SER A 772 -22.06 44.48 -24.56
C SER A 772 -22.10 43.10 -25.22
N PHE A 773 -21.56 42.08 -24.56
CA PHE A 773 -21.68 40.68 -24.99
C PHE A 773 -23.13 40.17 -24.89
N LYS A 774 -23.84 40.52 -23.80
CA LYS A 774 -25.27 40.17 -23.62
C LYS A 774 -26.17 40.84 -24.65
N ASN A 775 -25.89 42.09 -25.02
CA ASN A 775 -26.64 42.84 -26.04
C ASN A 775 -26.29 42.42 -27.49
N LYS A 776 -25.11 41.85 -27.73
CA LYS A 776 -24.74 41.26 -29.04
C LYS A 776 -25.31 39.86 -29.26
N ASN A 777 -25.64 39.12 -28.20
CA ASN A 777 -26.24 37.78 -28.28
C ASN A 777 -27.76 37.72 -28.02
N SER A 778 -28.43 38.86 -27.85
CA SER A 778 -29.91 38.96 -27.83
C SER A 778 -30.50 39.36 -29.20
N GLY A 779 -29.67 39.49 -30.23
CA GLY A 779 -30.07 39.89 -31.59
C GLY A 779 -29.51 38.96 -32.66
N ASN A 780 -29.83 37.66 -32.61
CA ASN A 780 -29.83 36.78 -33.79
C ASN A 780 -30.54 35.44 -33.54
N TYR A 781 -31.81 35.52 -33.13
CA TYR A 781 -32.83 34.48 -33.39
C TYR A 781 -34.19 35.17 -33.62
N LYS A 782 -34.25 36.06 -34.61
CA LYS A 782 -35.50 36.57 -35.21
C LYS A 782 -35.23 36.93 -36.68
N ASN A 783 -35.22 35.91 -37.55
CA ASN A 783 -35.79 35.98 -38.91
C ASN A 783 -35.57 34.64 -39.65
N THR A 784 -36.50 33.71 -39.43
CA THR A 784 -37.02 32.78 -40.44
C THR A 784 -38.33 32.24 -39.86
N GLY A 785 -39.42 32.97 -40.07
CA GLY A 785 -40.72 32.57 -39.51
C GLY A 785 -41.81 33.59 -39.75
N LYS A 786 -42.28 33.68 -41.00
CA LYS A 786 -43.62 34.06 -41.47
C LYS A 786 -43.60 33.80 -42.98
N THR A 787 -44.36 32.85 -43.53
CA THR A 787 -45.79 32.98 -43.87
C THR A 787 -46.34 31.56 -44.16
N LEU A 788 -47.33 31.05 -43.42
CA LEU A 788 -48.74 30.80 -43.84
C LEU A 788 -49.41 30.18 -42.59
N GLN A 789 -50.25 30.86 -41.80
CA GLN A 789 -51.68 31.16 -41.98
C GLN A 789 -52.60 29.99 -42.39
N SER A 790 -53.59 29.75 -41.50
CA SER A 790 -54.89 29.07 -41.68
C SER A 790 -54.86 27.53 -41.84
N SER A 791 -55.74 26.73 -41.24
CA SER A 791 -57.03 26.96 -40.56
C SER A 791 -57.40 25.77 -39.65
N GLU A 792 -58.15 26.11 -38.60
CA GLU A 792 -58.90 25.26 -37.67
C GLU A 792 -59.87 24.23 -38.28
N LYS A 793 -60.27 23.27 -37.40
CA LYS A 793 -61.52 22.47 -37.37
C LYS A 793 -61.59 21.34 -38.43
N THR A 794 -62.04 20.11 -38.17
CA THR A 794 -63.03 19.57 -37.22
C THR A 794 -63.10 18.02 -37.36
N PHE A 795 -63.77 17.36 -36.41
CA PHE A 795 -64.53 16.09 -36.52
C PHE A 795 -63.80 14.72 -36.61
N THR A 796 -64.08 13.90 -35.59
CA THR A 796 -64.07 12.41 -35.51
C THR A 796 -65.18 11.79 -36.41
N PRO A 797 -65.47 10.47 -36.37
CA PRO A 797 -64.68 9.23 -36.56
C PRO A 797 -65.35 8.25 -37.58
N ALA A 798 -64.69 7.18 -38.06
CA ALA A 798 -65.33 5.87 -38.39
C ALA A 798 -64.41 4.83 -39.08
N GLN A 799 -64.27 3.68 -38.40
CA GLN A 799 -64.56 2.31 -38.86
C GLN A 799 -64.19 1.79 -40.28
N LYS A 800 -63.61 0.58 -40.22
CA LYS A 800 -63.89 -0.69 -40.97
C LYS A 800 -62.90 -1.18 -42.05
N LYS A 801 -62.35 -2.37 -41.71
CA LYS A 801 -62.39 -3.66 -42.45
C LYS A 801 -61.22 -4.07 -43.38
N THR A 802 -60.53 -5.13 -42.91
CA THR A 802 -60.19 -6.44 -43.56
C THR A 802 -59.29 -6.40 -44.81
N LYS A 803 -58.32 -7.29 -45.05
CA LYS A 803 -58.30 -8.78 -44.98
C LYS A 803 -56.84 -9.30 -45.01
N HIS A 804 -56.64 -10.51 -44.45
CA HIS A 804 -55.82 -11.69 -44.86
C HIS A 804 -54.40 -11.49 -45.47
N SER A 805 -53.38 -12.31 -45.24
CA SER A 805 -53.33 -13.78 -45.06
C SER A 805 -51.97 -14.23 -44.48
N HIS A 806 -51.99 -15.26 -43.63
CA HIS A 806 -50.85 -16.16 -43.34
C HIS A 806 -50.54 -17.09 -44.53
N PRO A 807 -49.40 -17.81 -44.48
CA PRO A 807 -49.51 -19.24 -44.17
C PRO A 807 -48.52 -19.77 -43.13
N THR A 808 -49.05 -20.71 -42.34
CA THR A 808 -48.44 -21.79 -41.52
C THR A 808 -47.74 -22.84 -42.44
N SER A 809 -46.94 -23.83 -42.05
CA SER A 809 -46.96 -24.72 -40.86
C SER A 809 -45.73 -25.66 -40.82
N SER A 810 -45.22 -25.90 -39.60
CA SER A 810 -44.73 -27.15 -38.96
C SER A 810 -44.34 -28.43 -39.74
N GLN A 811 -43.23 -29.05 -39.30
CA GLN A 811 -43.00 -30.44 -38.81
C GLN A 811 -41.46 -30.59 -38.70
N GLN A 812 -40.81 -31.12 -37.66
CA GLN A 812 -41.06 -32.26 -36.77
C GLN A 812 -40.22 -32.09 -35.49
#